data_AF-Q59278-F1
#
_entry.id   AF-Q59278-F1
#
_cell.length_a   1.000
_cell.length_b   1.000
_cell.length_c   1.000
_cell.angle_alpha   90.00
_cell.angle_beta   90.00
_cell.angle_gamma   90.00
#
_symmetry.space_group_name_H-M   'P 1'
#
loop_
_entity.id
_entity.type
_entity.pdbx_description
1 polymer ?
#
loop_
_entity_poly.entity_id
_entity_poly.type
_entity_poly.pdbx_seq_one_letter_code
_entity_poly.pdbx_strand_id
1 'polypeptide(L)'
;MYLDGGDTAPYPDLLLDDVVITGQAPTDPGGVVPGGAVDPTTTPVATARGTGDVSALTFDDGPNGATTTALLDFLAERDIRATFCVIGQNIQAPGGADVLRRIVADGHTLCNHTTSYADMGGWTAEQVRADLVENLGIIRDALGDPDAKVPYFRAPNGSWGVTPGVAVALGMQPLAVTNTIDDWSTQDVPTLTSNLRDAMKAGQVVLAHDGGGDRSGTLAAVQTVVDERLAAGWTFTLPTGGADGGSSVPTGLSNDFEAGLGVWGPRGDATVTLSDDAHGGAQAALVAGRTQAWHGIGATVTDVFQTGRTYTVDAWVKLAAGATEPADLRISVQRDNAGESTYDTVTTATGVTADAWTHVQAQYTMAAAESALLYVESSSSLASFLVDDVVVSGSTAPPVQTDIPSLKDELPWPVGVAIDERETVGTGEQLVVKHYDQITAENAMKPESIQPTEGAFTFEAGDALIDSAVRNGQRVYGHTLVWHSQTPDWFFTHADGTPLTSSAADQQILRDRMRTHIETVADHYRQKYGEYGTAGNPIVAYDVVNEAIAESESDGLRRSRWFEVLGEQYLDLAFQYASQAFNGGDTDGPVQLFLNDYNTELPAKRRAMLDVVNRLLARDVPVDGLGHQFHVNLLQPVSQMKASIDAFATTGLLQAVTELDAPIDGTVSQEKLVAQGYYYADVFDMLRQYPDLFSVTLWGPYDSRSWREGAPLPFDDDLQAKPAFWGIVDRGELPTLTRLADAHAGTPTGVDDPTWRLLPETSFGDATGFQLRWSADGLVAYVEVADATDDGADDVVDLFAADQHVTVHRSDAGVVATASRTAWPCARGRGPDAGRDRAVRRARHDGASGERRSWNDLSHGQEDGERLGVVTLVEPVGYVAAVQASTAPVIDGVVDEAWADAPVLTTDVQVEGTPGATAEIRVLWHDDAVDVLATVADPVVDETATNAWEQDSVEIFVDPVNAKAGAYTPQDGQYRISASNAQSVSGDLAVIGERLTSATALVDGGYVVEASIALGRDVTVGDLVGLDFQVNDATAGVRGSVRTWTDPTGRSYQSTARWGVAELVAPAVEPGPVLTLGAGSVAAGKKLAVDLAGFEPKAKVRLVLDRVGAAPTAPSRSGLFGQLVDGLSAWYWKDVELGSVRTDADGAASATVKVPAWVLPGDFEVKAYVAGEVVASAPVRVRPVFS
;
A
#
# COMPACT_ATOMS: atom_id res chain seq x y z
N MET A 1 22.22 0.22 -5.23
CA MET A 1 22.17 -0.78 -6.32
C MET A 1 22.93 -2.02 -5.86
N TYR A 2 22.26 -3.15 -5.74
CA TYR A 2 22.86 -4.45 -5.44
C TYR A 2 22.87 -5.24 -6.76
N LEU A 3 24.03 -5.76 -7.18
CA LEU A 3 24.09 -6.75 -8.27
C LEU A 3 24.52 -8.07 -7.62
N ASP A 4 23.54 -8.93 -7.39
CA ASP A 4 23.79 -10.32 -6.98
C ASP A 4 23.95 -11.18 -8.24
N GLY A 5 25.10 -11.81 -8.37
CA GLY A 5 25.39 -12.80 -9.41
C GLY A 5 25.02 -14.18 -8.89
N GLY A 6 23.77 -14.58 -9.10
CA GLY A 6 23.27 -15.89 -8.69
C GLY A 6 24.09 -17.05 -9.28
N ASP A 7 24.35 -18.05 -8.44
CA ASP A 7 25.04 -19.30 -8.77
C ASP A 7 24.27 -20.10 -9.83
N THR A 8 24.76 -20.14 -11.09
CA THR A 8 24.99 -21.37 -11.89
C THR A 8 25.42 -21.07 -13.35
N ALA A 9 26.70 -21.39 -13.64
CA ALA A 9 27.31 -21.70 -14.95
C ALA A 9 27.92 -20.54 -15.81
N PRO A 10 28.92 -20.79 -16.71
CA PRO A 10 30.24 -20.14 -16.62
C PRO A 10 30.75 -19.38 -17.88
N TYR A 11 31.29 -18.16 -17.68
CA TYR A 11 32.24 -17.33 -18.50
C TYR A 11 31.80 -16.86 -19.92
N PRO A 12 32.24 -15.69 -20.46
CA PRO A 12 33.49 -14.96 -20.14
C PRO A 12 33.41 -13.42 -20.00
N ASP A 13 34.40 -12.86 -19.31
CA ASP A 13 34.97 -11.50 -19.40
C ASP A 13 34.04 -10.35 -19.85
N LEU A 14 33.33 -9.74 -18.90
CA LEU A 14 32.91 -8.34 -19.03
C LEU A 14 34.07 -7.46 -18.55
N LEU A 15 34.80 -6.87 -19.49
CA LEU A 15 35.60 -5.70 -19.22
C LEU A 15 34.63 -4.51 -19.07
N LEU A 16 34.40 -4.12 -17.82
CA LEU A 16 33.83 -2.83 -17.50
C LEU A 16 34.94 -1.78 -17.68
N ASP A 17 34.86 -1.02 -18.75
CA ASP A 17 35.55 0.26 -18.89
C ASP A 17 34.46 1.32 -19.09
N ASP A 18 34.55 2.42 -18.35
CA ASP A 18 33.54 3.48 -18.19
C ASP A 18 32.18 3.03 -17.61
N VAL A 19 32.11 2.82 -16.30
CA VAL A 19 30.86 3.04 -15.54
C VAL A 19 30.86 4.46 -15.02
N VAL A 20 30.06 5.30 -15.67
CA VAL A 20 29.71 6.62 -15.17
C VAL A 20 28.38 6.48 -14.42
N ILE A 21 28.45 6.35 -13.09
CA ILE A 21 27.32 6.68 -12.22
C ILE A 21 27.46 8.16 -11.89
N THR A 22 26.83 9.03 -12.68
CA THR A 22 26.59 10.41 -12.25
C THR A 22 25.31 10.42 -11.43
N GLY A 23 25.44 10.15 -10.14
CA GLY A 23 24.58 10.79 -9.16
C GLY A 23 24.90 12.27 -9.19
N GLN A 24 24.26 13.00 -10.08
CA GLN A 24 24.18 14.45 -9.98
C GLN A 24 22.74 14.76 -9.52
N ALA A 25 22.59 15.44 -8.39
CA ALA A 25 21.50 16.41 -8.20
C ALA A 25 21.35 17.20 -9.50
N PRO A 26 20.16 17.67 -9.93
CA PRO A 26 19.97 18.28 -11.23
C PRO A 26 21.02 19.36 -11.46
N THR A 27 22.11 18.96 -12.11
CA THR A 27 23.07 19.85 -12.68
C THR A 27 22.57 19.87 -14.09
N ASP A 28 21.97 21.01 -14.38
CA ASP A 28 21.79 21.45 -15.74
C ASP A 28 22.93 20.94 -16.65
N PRO A 29 22.62 20.24 -17.75
CA PRO A 29 23.62 19.84 -18.75
C PRO A 29 24.39 21.02 -19.41
N GLY A 30 24.15 22.27 -18.99
CA GLY A 30 24.77 23.50 -19.48
C GLY A 30 25.62 24.32 -18.50
N GLY A 31 25.79 23.91 -17.23
CA GLY A 31 26.65 24.65 -16.28
C GLY A 31 26.09 25.98 -15.76
N VAL A 32 24.75 26.14 -15.73
CA VAL A 32 24.10 27.35 -15.18
C VAL A 32 24.05 27.29 -13.65
N VAL A 33 24.50 28.37 -12.99
CA VAL A 33 24.38 28.53 -11.53
C VAL A 33 22.88 28.60 -11.14
N PRO A 34 22.37 27.75 -10.25
CA PRO A 34 20.95 27.74 -9.85
C PRO A 34 20.49 29.08 -9.25
N GLY A 35 19.19 29.36 -9.32
CA GLY A 35 18.55 30.56 -8.77
C GLY A 35 18.66 30.67 -7.24
N GLY A 36 18.90 29.56 -6.55
CA GLY A 36 19.15 29.55 -5.11
C GLY A 36 17.90 29.44 -4.23
N ALA A 37 16.81 28.91 -4.77
CA ALA A 37 15.68 28.43 -3.97
C ALA A 37 16.06 27.18 -3.18
N VAL A 38 15.56 27.08 -1.95
CA VAL A 38 15.64 25.84 -1.15
C VAL A 38 14.43 24.97 -1.47
N ASP A 39 14.68 23.75 -1.93
CA ASP A 39 13.68 22.73 -2.27
C ASP A 39 12.48 23.25 -3.11
N PRO A 40 12.73 23.88 -4.27
CA PRO A 40 11.66 24.47 -5.06
C PRO A 40 10.69 23.40 -5.58
N THR A 41 9.39 23.67 -5.47
CA THR A 41 8.32 22.80 -5.99
C THR A 41 7.64 23.43 -7.20
N THR A 42 6.97 22.63 -8.03
CA THR A 42 6.26 23.13 -9.22
C THR A 42 5.00 23.92 -8.87
N THR A 43 4.53 23.87 -7.63
CA THR A 43 3.35 24.60 -7.15
C THR A 43 3.69 26.07 -6.89
N PRO A 44 3.03 27.05 -7.55
CA PRO A 44 3.25 28.45 -7.27
C PRO A 44 2.88 28.85 -5.83
N VAL A 45 3.83 29.44 -5.11
CA VAL A 45 3.65 29.86 -3.72
C VAL A 45 2.76 31.08 -3.62
N ALA A 46 1.70 30.99 -2.81
CA ALA A 46 0.77 32.07 -2.50
C ALA A 46 0.87 32.56 -1.05
N THR A 47 1.74 31.98 -0.22
CA THR A 47 1.82 32.24 1.22
C THR A 47 3.04 33.08 1.60
N ALA A 48 2.86 33.92 2.63
CA ALA A 48 3.92 34.71 3.26
C ALA A 48 4.54 33.91 4.44
N ARG A 49 5.78 34.22 4.82
CA ARG A 49 6.43 33.61 6.00
C ARG A 49 5.85 34.18 7.28
N GLY A 50 5.62 33.32 8.29
CA GLY A 50 5.09 33.71 9.59
C GLY A 50 3.57 33.56 9.68
N THR A 51 3.02 33.75 10.88
CA THR A 51 1.60 33.55 11.19
C THR A 51 0.98 34.82 11.78
N GLY A 52 -0.35 34.94 11.71
CA GLY A 52 -1.09 36.12 12.14
C GLY A 52 -1.28 37.16 11.02
N ASP A 53 -1.39 38.43 11.39
CA ASP A 53 -1.57 39.58 10.48
C ASP A 53 -0.27 39.87 9.69
N VAL A 54 0.15 38.91 8.87
CA VAL A 54 1.39 38.94 8.10
C VAL A 54 1.10 38.93 6.60
N SER A 55 1.87 39.64 5.78
CA SER A 55 1.74 39.57 4.32
C SER A 55 3.08 39.76 3.61
N ALA A 56 3.23 39.16 2.43
CA ALA A 56 4.42 39.32 1.60
C ALA A 56 4.14 40.22 0.39
N LEU A 57 4.83 41.35 0.33
CA LEU A 57 4.73 42.28 -0.80
C LEU A 57 5.56 41.78 -1.97
N THR A 58 4.92 41.61 -3.13
CA THR A 58 5.61 41.26 -4.38
C THR A 58 5.32 42.30 -5.46
N PHE A 59 6.36 42.66 -6.21
CA PHE A 59 6.31 43.69 -7.25
C PHE A 59 6.77 43.16 -8.60
N ASP A 60 5.90 43.25 -9.60
CA ASP A 60 6.16 42.77 -10.95
C ASP A 60 6.53 43.90 -11.93
N ASP A 61 7.18 43.49 -13.01
CA ASP A 61 7.56 44.29 -14.19
C ASP A 61 8.72 45.27 -14.00
N GLY A 62 9.29 45.40 -12.79
CA GLY A 62 10.42 46.30 -12.52
C GLY A 62 11.75 45.88 -13.16
N PRO A 63 12.82 46.69 -13.01
CA PRO A 63 12.83 48.01 -12.38
C PRO A 63 12.33 49.15 -13.31
N ASN A 64 11.59 50.11 -12.77
CA ASN A 64 10.95 51.24 -13.47
C ASN A 64 11.42 52.60 -12.92
N GLY A 65 12.71 52.89 -13.08
CA GLY A 65 13.33 54.20 -12.82
C GLY A 65 12.86 54.88 -11.53
N ALA A 66 12.19 56.04 -11.68
CA ALA A 66 11.78 56.87 -10.56
C ALA A 66 10.71 56.22 -9.66
N THR A 67 9.81 55.40 -10.20
CA THR A 67 8.74 54.77 -9.42
C THR A 67 9.31 53.69 -8.50
N THR A 68 10.10 52.76 -9.04
CA THR A 68 10.78 51.73 -8.22
C THR A 68 11.70 52.38 -7.18
N THR A 69 12.42 53.45 -7.54
CA THR A 69 13.27 54.18 -6.60
C THR A 69 12.46 54.78 -5.44
N ALA A 70 11.32 55.42 -5.71
CA ALA A 70 10.46 56.00 -4.68
C ALA A 70 9.75 54.94 -3.83
N LEU A 71 9.46 53.76 -4.41
CA LEU A 71 8.96 52.61 -3.67
C LEU A 71 10.03 52.08 -2.70
N LEU A 72 11.28 51.93 -3.15
CA LEU A 72 12.40 51.52 -2.31
C LEU A 72 12.64 52.51 -1.16
N ASP A 73 12.57 53.83 -1.42
CA ASP A 73 12.64 54.85 -0.37
C ASP A 73 11.56 54.62 0.70
N PHE A 74 10.31 54.40 0.28
CA PHE A 74 9.19 54.15 1.19
C PHE A 74 9.34 52.86 2.02
N LEU A 75 9.78 51.77 1.41
CA LEU A 75 9.99 50.48 2.08
C LEU A 75 11.16 50.57 3.08
N ALA A 76 12.26 51.21 2.69
CA ALA A 76 13.44 51.39 3.55
C ALA A 76 13.12 52.23 4.79
N GLU A 77 12.30 53.27 4.67
CA GLU A 77 11.83 54.08 5.81
C GLU A 77 11.06 53.27 6.86
N ARG A 78 10.52 52.11 6.48
CA ARG A 78 9.67 51.24 7.32
C ARG A 78 10.32 49.90 7.67
N ASP A 79 11.57 49.70 7.27
CA ASP A 79 12.31 48.44 7.41
C ASP A 79 11.54 47.23 6.82
N ILE A 80 10.85 47.44 5.69
CA ILE A 80 10.11 46.39 5.00
C ILE A 80 10.98 45.78 3.90
N ARG A 81 11.10 44.45 3.91
CA ARG A 81 11.66 43.68 2.79
C ARG A 81 10.54 43.11 1.93
N ALA A 82 10.82 42.96 0.64
CA ALA A 82 9.84 42.59 -0.39
C ALA A 82 10.53 41.74 -1.47
N THR A 83 9.74 41.18 -2.39
CA THR A 83 10.26 40.45 -3.55
C THR A 83 9.96 41.21 -4.84
N PHE A 84 10.98 41.41 -5.67
CA PHE A 84 10.86 42.09 -6.97
C PHE A 84 11.05 41.11 -8.11
N CYS A 85 10.00 40.88 -8.89
CA CYS A 85 10.01 40.09 -10.12
C CYS A 85 10.44 40.97 -11.29
N VAL A 86 11.71 40.84 -11.68
CA VAL A 86 12.39 41.77 -12.59
C VAL A 86 12.50 41.24 -14.02
N ILE A 87 12.33 42.14 -14.98
CA ILE A 87 12.40 41.84 -16.41
C ILE A 87 13.74 42.31 -17.00
N GLY A 88 14.39 41.44 -17.78
CA GLY A 88 15.71 41.68 -18.38
C GLY A 88 15.80 42.98 -19.19
N GLN A 89 14.83 43.25 -20.06
CA GLN A 89 14.80 44.49 -20.85
C GLN A 89 14.78 45.77 -20.00
N ASN A 90 14.18 45.72 -18.79
CA ASN A 90 14.08 46.85 -17.89
C ASN A 90 15.37 47.04 -17.08
N ILE A 91 16.04 45.94 -16.73
CA ILE A 91 17.40 45.97 -16.14
C ILE A 91 18.39 46.62 -17.12
N GLN A 92 18.29 46.28 -18.42
CA GLN A 92 19.17 46.79 -19.47
C GLN A 92 18.83 48.21 -19.93
N ALA A 93 17.66 48.74 -19.58
CA ALA A 93 17.29 50.12 -19.87
C ALA A 93 18.20 51.12 -19.12
N PRO A 94 18.36 52.36 -19.61
CA PRO A 94 19.21 53.36 -18.94
C PRO A 94 18.83 53.56 -17.47
N GLY A 95 19.76 53.27 -16.56
CA GLY A 95 19.58 53.37 -15.10
C GLY A 95 18.94 52.13 -14.45
N GLY A 96 18.47 51.13 -15.21
CA GLY A 96 17.83 49.92 -14.69
C GLY A 96 18.76 49.09 -13.81
N ALA A 97 20.00 48.85 -14.26
CA ALA A 97 21.01 48.14 -13.49
C ALA A 97 21.34 48.82 -12.14
N ASP A 98 21.32 50.15 -12.08
CA ASP A 98 21.56 50.89 -10.84
C ASP A 98 20.41 50.70 -9.85
N VAL A 99 19.16 50.67 -10.34
CA VAL A 99 17.98 50.37 -9.51
C VAL A 99 18.00 48.91 -9.05
N LEU A 100 18.37 47.94 -9.90
CA LEU A 100 18.50 46.54 -9.50
C LEU A 100 19.53 46.33 -8.38
N ARG A 101 20.72 46.94 -8.50
CA ARG A 101 21.73 46.90 -7.43
C ARG A 101 21.20 47.50 -6.14
N ARG A 102 20.39 48.55 -6.24
CA ARG A 102 19.72 49.16 -5.08
C ARG A 102 18.70 48.21 -4.46
N ILE A 103 17.86 47.52 -5.24
CA ILE A 103 16.91 46.50 -4.74
C ILE A 103 17.64 45.48 -3.86
N VAL A 104 18.77 44.95 -4.34
CA VAL A 104 19.58 43.96 -3.59
C VAL A 104 20.29 44.58 -2.38
N ALA A 105 20.89 45.78 -2.54
CA ALA A 105 21.57 46.47 -1.44
C ALA A 105 20.62 46.85 -0.29
N ASP A 106 19.37 47.18 -0.63
CA ASP A 106 18.27 47.42 0.31
C ASP A 106 17.65 46.08 0.79
N GLY A 107 18.35 44.94 0.67
CA GLY A 107 17.99 43.67 1.30
C GLY A 107 16.70 43.01 0.78
N HIS A 108 16.19 43.44 -0.37
CA HIS A 108 15.03 42.80 -1.00
C HIS A 108 15.45 41.52 -1.75
N THR A 109 14.47 40.64 -2.00
CA THR A 109 14.71 39.39 -2.73
C THR A 109 14.35 39.53 -4.21
N LEU A 110 15.03 38.79 -5.06
CA LEU A 110 14.81 38.82 -6.50
C LEU A 110 13.95 37.65 -6.97
N CYS A 111 13.17 37.92 -8.00
CA CYS A 111 12.36 36.98 -8.74
C CYS A 111 12.66 37.17 -10.24
N ASN A 112 12.88 36.08 -10.96
CA ASN A 112 13.03 36.11 -12.40
C ASN A 112 11.65 36.28 -13.05
N HIS A 113 11.49 37.34 -13.86
CA HIS A 113 10.26 37.61 -14.60
C HIS A 113 10.50 37.66 -16.11
N THR A 114 11.41 36.81 -16.60
CA THR A 114 11.78 36.63 -18.03
C THR A 114 12.53 37.82 -18.63
N THR A 115 13.04 37.65 -19.86
CA THR A 115 13.78 38.74 -20.55
C THR A 115 12.87 39.87 -21.02
N SER A 116 11.57 39.62 -21.25
CA SER A 116 10.61 40.57 -21.82
C SER A 116 9.17 40.37 -21.29
N TYR A 117 8.15 41.01 -21.88
CA TYR A 117 6.73 40.82 -21.48
C TYR A 117 6.04 39.65 -22.20
N ALA A 118 6.79 38.72 -22.78
CA ALA A 118 6.23 37.69 -23.65
C ALA A 118 5.38 36.66 -22.88
N ASP A 119 4.26 36.25 -23.47
CA ASP A 119 3.43 35.16 -22.96
C ASP A 119 4.08 33.80 -23.29
N MET A 120 4.38 33.02 -22.26
CA MET A 120 5.07 31.73 -22.35
C MET A 120 4.13 30.51 -22.30
N GLY A 121 2.80 30.70 -22.20
CA GLY A 121 1.85 29.60 -21.98
C GLY A 121 1.87 28.51 -23.06
N GLY A 122 2.28 28.87 -24.29
CA GLY A 122 2.44 27.96 -25.42
C GLY A 122 3.89 27.61 -25.79
N TRP A 123 4.88 28.00 -24.99
CA TRP A 123 6.30 27.76 -25.28
C TRP A 123 6.72 26.34 -24.92
N THR A 124 7.71 25.80 -25.62
CA THR A 124 8.35 24.52 -25.26
C THR A 124 9.28 24.69 -24.06
N ALA A 125 9.60 23.59 -23.38
CA ALA A 125 10.51 23.62 -22.23
C ALA A 125 11.90 24.19 -22.59
N GLU A 126 12.42 23.93 -23.80
CA GLU A 126 13.70 24.53 -24.24
C GLU A 126 13.60 26.04 -24.44
N GLN A 127 12.48 26.54 -24.99
CA GLN A 127 12.26 27.97 -25.19
C GLN A 127 12.17 28.70 -23.85
N VAL A 128 11.42 28.12 -22.89
CA VAL A 128 11.34 28.65 -21.53
C VAL A 128 12.72 28.64 -20.87
N ARG A 129 13.44 27.52 -20.94
CA ARG A 129 14.76 27.37 -20.34
C ARG A 129 15.74 28.41 -20.87
N ALA A 130 15.78 28.62 -22.18
CA ALA A 130 16.68 29.58 -22.81
C ALA A 130 16.44 31.01 -22.29
N ASP A 131 15.18 31.44 -22.19
CA ASP A 131 14.83 32.78 -21.70
C ASP A 131 15.16 32.96 -20.21
N LEU A 132 14.78 31.99 -19.37
CA LEU A 132 15.05 32.09 -17.92
C LEU A 132 16.54 32.12 -17.62
N VAL A 133 17.34 31.33 -18.33
CA VAL A 133 18.81 31.33 -18.23
C VAL A 133 19.39 32.67 -18.71
N GLU A 134 18.90 33.20 -19.83
CA GLU A 134 19.32 34.52 -20.33
C GLU A 134 19.03 35.62 -19.31
N ASN A 135 17.84 35.64 -18.72
CA ASN A 135 17.48 36.65 -17.73
C ASN A 135 18.28 36.52 -16.42
N LEU A 136 18.59 35.30 -15.96
CA LEU A 136 19.51 35.09 -14.84
C LEU A 136 20.89 35.71 -15.14
N GLY A 137 21.39 35.54 -16.37
CA GLY A 137 22.61 36.18 -16.83
C GLY A 137 22.54 37.71 -16.77
N ILE A 138 21.45 38.31 -17.29
CA ILE A 138 21.23 39.77 -17.26
C ILE A 138 21.22 40.30 -15.82
N ILE A 139 20.53 39.61 -14.90
CA ILE A 139 20.46 40.00 -13.49
C ILE A 139 21.86 39.97 -12.86
N ARG A 140 22.59 38.87 -13.03
CA ARG A 140 23.92 38.66 -12.43
C ARG A 140 24.97 39.61 -12.99
N ASP A 141 24.97 39.85 -14.29
CA ASP A 141 25.85 40.82 -14.94
C ASP A 141 25.59 42.25 -14.43
N ALA A 142 24.31 42.61 -14.25
CA ALA A 142 23.94 43.90 -13.70
C ALA A 142 24.40 44.06 -12.25
N LEU A 143 24.34 43.01 -11.44
CA LEU A 143 24.82 42.99 -10.05
C LEU A 143 26.35 42.93 -9.94
N GLY A 144 27.04 42.42 -10.97
CA GLY A 144 28.48 42.14 -10.92
C GLY A 144 28.81 40.92 -10.03
N ASP A 145 27.84 40.04 -9.82
CA ASP A 145 27.94 38.85 -8.98
C ASP A 145 27.36 37.64 -9.74
N PRO A 146 28.21 36.71 -10.21
CA PRO A 146 27.77 35.53 -10.95
C PRO A 146 26.97 34.54 -10.10
N ASP A 147 27.04 34.63 -8.77
CA ASP A 147 26.39 33.72 -7.84
C ASP A 147 25.18 34.36 -7.14
N ALA A 148 24.78 35.55 -7.58
CA ALA A 148 23.65 36.27 -7.03
C ALA A 148 22.38 35.41 -7.04
N LYS A 149 21.70 35.38 -5.88
CA LYS A 149 20.51 34.58 -5.64
C LYS A 149 19.28 35.25 -6.26
N VAL A 150 18.59 34.50 -7.12
CA VAL A 150 17.30 34.84 -7.73
C VAL A 150 16.36 33.67 -7.45
N PRO A 151 15.93 33.48 -6.19
CA PRO A 151 15.32 32.22 -5.74
C PRO A 151 13.86 32.05 -6.18
N TYR A 152 13.28 33.04 -6.84
CA TYR A 152 11.88 33.01 -7.26
C TYR A 152 11.75 33.16 -8.77
N PHE A 153 10.66 32.62 -9.30
CA PHE A 153 10.24 32.84 -10.68
C PHE A 153 8.74 33.15 -10.73
N ARG A 154 8.34 34.08 -11.59
CA ARG A 154 6.92 34.31 -11.89
C ARG A 154 6.74 34.41 -13.39
N ALA A 155 5.78 33.67 -13.95
CA ALA A 155 5.48 33.73 -15.38
C ALA A 155 4.70 35.02 -15.71
N PRO A 156 5.12 35.79 -16.74
CA PRO A 156 4.34 36.93 -17.23
C PRO A 156 2.87 36.55 -17.52
N ASN A 157 1.95 37.45 -17.19
CA ASN A 157 0.49 37.25 -17.30
C ASN A 157 -0.09 36.08 -16.47
N GLY A 158 0.69 35.43 -15.60
CA GLY A 158 0.28 34.19 -14.92
C GLY A 158 0.05 33.02 -15.89
N SER A 159 0.66 33.08 -17.07
CA SER A 159 0.52 32.09 -18.13
C SER A 159 1.54 30.96 -17.92
N TRP A 160 1.16 29.99 -17.08
CA TRP A 160 2.12 29.03 -16.52
C TRP A 160 2.66 28.00 -17.52
N GLY A 161 1.86 27.42 -18.41
CA GLY A 161 2.34 26.41 -19.37
C GLY A 161 3.28 25.38 -18.74
N VAL A 162 4.44 25.13 -19.37
CA VAL A 162 5.51 24.26 -18.81
C VAL A 162 6.51 24.99 -17.90
N THR A 163 6.28 26.27 -17.61
CA THR A 163 7.26 27.12 -16.92
C THR A 163 7.58 26.74 -15.47
N PRO A 164 6.66 26.21 -14.64
CA PRO A 164 7.00 25.84 -13.26
C PRO A 164 8.05 24.75 -13.16
N GLY A 165 7.96 23.71 -14.01
CA GLY A 165 8.95 22.63 -14.05
C GLY A 165 10.34 23.12 -14.47
N VAL A 166 10.40 24.05 -15.43
CA VAL A 166 11.67 24.63 -15.89
C VAL A 166 12.29 25.53 -14.83
N ALA A 167 11.47 26.32 -14.11
CA ALA A 167 11.94 27.18 -13.03
C ALA A 167 12.52 26.37 -11.86
N VAL A 168 11.83 25.29 -11.44
CA VAL A 168 12.32 24.35 -10.43
C VAL A 168 13.65 23.73 -10.85
N ALA A 169 13.76 23.27 -12.10
CA ALA A 169 15.00 22.72 -12.65
C ALA A 169 16.16 23.74 -12.74
N LEU A 170 15.86 25.05 -12.66
CA LEU A 170 16.84 26.13 -12.58
C LEU A 170 17.06 26.63 -11.14
N GLY A 171 16.49 25.96 -10.13
CA GLY A 171 16.63 26.32 -8.72
C GLY A 171 15.85 27.57 -8.33
N MET A 172 14.66 27.79 -8.90
CA MET A 172 13.77 28.91 -8.60
C MET A 172 12.39 28.40 -8.19
N GLN A 173 11.80 28.96 -7.14
CA GLN A 173 10.45 28.65 -6.69
C GLN A 173 9.42 29.50 -7.47
N PRO A 174 8.47 28.88 -8.18
CA PRO A 174 7.32 29.58 -8.76
C PRO A 174 6.54 30.39 -7.70
N LEU A 175 6.23 31.65 -8.00
CA LEU A 175 5.43 32.56 -7.17
C LEU A 175 4.05 32.81 -7.79
N ALA A 176 2.98 32.51 -7.05
CA ALA A 176 1.61 32.65 -7.54
C ALA A 176 1.28 34.09 -7.96
N VAL A 177 0.46 34.22 -9.00
CA VAL A 177 -0.25 35.45 -9.38
C VAL A 177 -1.57 35.44 -8.62
N THR A 178 -1.57 35.97 -7.41
CA THR A 178 -2.73 35.98 -6.50
C THR A 178 -2.84 37.32 -5.81
N ASN A 179 -4.04 37.62 -5.28
CA ASN A 179 -4.32 38.84 -4.53
C ASN A 179 -3.81 40.10 -5.26
N THR A 180 -4.26 40.27 -6.50
CA THR A 180 -3.87 41.37 -7.39
C THR A 180 -4.72 42.61 -7.15
N ILE A 181 -4.23 43.79 -7.56
CA ILE A 181 -4.94 45.07 -7.40
C ILE A 181 -5.50 45.67 -8.70
N ASP A 182 -5.38 44.93 -9.80
CA ASP A 182 -5.80 45.32 -11.16
C ASP A 182 -5.17 46.63 -11.67
N ASP A 183 -3.96 46.95 -11.23
CA ASP A 183 -3.24 48.18 -11.57
C ASP A 183 -2.71 48.24 -13.01
N TRP A 184 -2.78 47.14 -13.76
CA TRP A 184 -2.64 47.14 -15.22
C TRP A 184 -3.85 47.79 -15.93
N SER A 185 -5.02 47.82 -15.30
CA SER A 185 -6.27 48.33 -15.90
C SER A 185 -6.56 49.79 -15.57
N THR A 186 -6.06 50.30 -14.44
CA THR A 186 -6.31 51.65 -13.94
C THR A 186 -5.16 52.16 -13.08
N GLN A 187 -5.01 53.48 -13.00
CA GLN A 187 -4.11 54.17 -12.06
C GLN A 187 -4.89 55.15 -11.15
N ASP A 188 -6.21 54.98 -11.02
CA ASP A 188 -7.04 55.73 -10.08
C ASP A 188 -6.73 55.33 -8.63
N VAL A 189 -6.12 56.25 -7.87
CA VAL A 189 -5.63 55.99 -6.51
C VAL A 189 -6.72 55.47 -5.56
N PRO A 190 -7.94 56.06 -5.49
CA PRO A 190 -9.02 55.53 -4.66
C PRO A 190 -9.38 54.07 -4.97
N THR A 191 -9.46 53.71 -6.24
CA THR A 191 -9.77 52.33 -6.65
C THR A 191 -8.63 51.39 -6.27
N LEU A 192 -7.39 51.74 -6.58
CA LEU A 192 -6.23 50.90 -6.25
C LEU A 192 -6.03 50.72 -4.74
N THR A 193 -6.31 51.75 -3.95
CA THR A 193 -6.23 51.66 -2.48
C THR A 193 -7.33 50.74 -1.94
N SER A 194 -8.54 50.79 -2.52
CA SER A 194 -9.60 49.84 -2.15
C SER A 194 -9.20 48.40 -2.50
N ASN A 195 -8.75 48.18 -3.74
CA ASN A 195 -8.36 46.86 -4.21
C ASN A 195 -7.21 46.29 -3.36
N LEU A 196 -6.21 47.11 -3.02
CA LEU A 196 -5.07 46.65 -2.21
C LEU A 196 -5.48 46.29 -0.78
N ARG A 197 -6.45 47.00 -0.17
CA ARG A 197 -6.99 46.61 1.15
C ARG A 197 -7.66 45.25 1.10
N ASP A 198 -8.43 44.98 0.05
CA ASP A 198 -9.15 43.73 -0.14
C ASP A 198 -8.20 42.57 -0.53
N ALA A 199 -7.15 42.88 -1.28
CA ALA A 199 -6.13 41.94 -1.71
C ALA A 199 -5.19 41.50 -0.57
N MET A 200 -4.84 42.40 0.35
CA MET A 200 -3.99 42.05 1.51
C MET A 200 -4.72 41.14 2.50
N LYS A 201 -4.42 39.85 2.42
CA LYS A 201 -4.90 38.80 3.32
C LYS A 201 -3.79 38.32 4.25
N ALA A 202 -4.15 38.05 5.50
CA ALA A 202 -3.23 37.51 6.50
C ALA A 202 -2.63 36.17 6.03
N GLY A 203 -1.32 36.02 6.19
CA GLY A 203 -0.52 34.87 5.78
C GLY A 203 -0.26 34.76 4.26
N GLN A 204 -0.66 35.73 3.45
CA GLN A 204 -0.63 35.59 1.98
C GLN A 204 0.27 36.60 1.26
N VAL A 205 0.71 36.19 0.08
CA VAL A 205 1.37 37.05 -0.91
C VAL A 205 0.33 38.01 -1.51
N VAL A 206 0.73 39.26 -1.71
CA VAL A 206 -0.01 40.28 -2.46
C VAL A 206 0.83 40.77 -3.62
N LEU A 207 0.19 40.99 -4.77
CA LEU A 207 0.86 41.37 -6.01
C LEU A 207 0.43 42.76 -6.45
N ALA A 208 1.42 43.62 -6.67
CA ALA A 208 1.29 44.92 -7.33
C ALA A 208 2.38 45.06 -8.41
N HIS A 209 2.27 46.03 -9.32
CA HIS A 209 3.28 46.28 -10.34
C HIS A 209 4.10 47.54 -10.03
N ASP A 210 5.43 47.44 -10.05
CA ASP A 210 6.30 48.61 -10.03
C ASP A 210 6.74 49.03 -11.45
N GLY A 211 6.65 48.14 -12.43
CA GLY A 211 6.91 48.41 -13.85
C GLY A 211 5.72 48.23 -14.80
N GLY A 212 5.97 48.31 -16.12
CA GLY A 212 4.93 48.11 -17.15
C GLY A 212 4.11 49.36 -17.53
N GLY A 213 4.57 50.57 -17.17
CA GLY A 213 3.91 51.85 -17.52
C GLY A 213 4.01 52.90 -16.42
N ASP A 214 3.06 53.85 -16.40
CA ASP A 214 2.86 54.75 -15.26
C ASP A 214 2.33 53.96 -14.07
N ARG A 215 3.07 53.98 -12.96
CA ARG A 215 2.78 53.28 -11.70
C ARG A 215 2.69 54.23 -10.51
N SER A 216 2.51 55.52 -10.77
CA SER A 216 2.32 56.53 -9.72
C SER A 216 1.07 56.26 -8.86
N GLY A 217 0.01 55.71 -9.46
CA GLY A 217 -1.20 55.30 -8.77
C GLY A 217 -0.97 54.09 -7.86
N THR A 218 -0.29 53.06 -8.37
CA THR A 218 0.12 51.88 -7.59
C THR A 218 0.97 52.28 -6.38
N LEU A 219 1.99 53.12 -6.59
CA LEU A 219 2.84 53.60 -5.52
C LEU A 219 2.04 54.32 -4.42
N ALA A 220 1.13 55.23 -4.79
CA ALA A 220 0.30 55.95 -3.82
C ALA A 220 -0.64 55.01 -3.03
N ALA A 221 -1.17 53.97 -3.67
CA ALA A 221 -2.00 52.97 -3.01
C ALA A 221 -1.17 52.12 -2.03
N VAL A 222 -0.01 51.63 -2.44
CA VAL A 222 0.93 50.88 -1.57
C VAL A 222 1.31 51.73 -0.36
N GLN A 223 1.68 52.99 -0.57
CA GLN A 223 2.03 53.91 0.52
C GLN A 223 0.91 54.04 1.54
N THR A 224 -0.33 54.21 1.07
CA THR A 224 -1.50 54.39 1.93
C THR A 224 -1.84 53.11 2.70
N VAL A 225 -1.97 51.97 2.01
CA VAL A 225 -2.46 50.73 2.65
C VAL A 225 -1.39 50.10 3.53
N VAL A 226 -0.11 50.13 3.15
CA VAL A 226 0.97 49.61 3.99
C VAL A 226 1.05 50.39 5.31
N ASP A 227 0.93 51.71 5.30
CA ASP A 227 0.87 52.52 6.53
C ASP A 227 -0.33 52.17 7.41
N GLU A 228 -1.51 51.97 6.81
CA GLU A 228 -2.71 51.54 7.54
C GLU A 228 -2.53 50.16 8.19
N ARG A 229 -1.92 49.20 7.47
CA ARG A 229 -1.68 47.84 7.96
C ARG A 229 -0.63 47.82 9.06
N LEU A 230 0.48 48.55 8.91
CA LEU A 230 1.47 48.73 9.98
C LEU A 230 0.83 49.33 11.24
N ALA A 231 -0.03 50.36 11.08
CA ALA A 231 -0.75 50.96 12.20
C ALA A 231 -1.75 49.98 12.86
N ALA A 232 -2.25 49.00 12.10
CA ALA A 232 -3.10 47.91 12.59
C ALA A 232 -2.30 46.73 13.19
N GLY A 233 -0.96 46.80 13.23
CA GLY A 233 -0.10 45.77 13.81
C GLY A 233 0.35 44.68 12.83
N TRP A 234 0.16 44.88 11.52
CA TRP A 234 0.60 43.91 10.52
C TRP A 234 2.12 43.90 10.40
N THR A 235 2.67 42.73 10.09
CA THR A 235 4.11 42.57 9.77
C THR A 235 4.26 42.17 8.30
N PHE A 236 5.27 42.71 7.62
CA PHE A 236 5.56 42.36 6.23
C PHE A 236 6.79 41.46 6.14
N THR A 237 6.64 40.30 5.48
CA THR A 237 7.67 39.27 5.36
C THR A 237 7.89 38.88 3.89
N LEU A 238 8.71 37.85 3.64
CA LEU A 238 8.97 37.32 2.30
C LEU A 238 8.02 36.16 1.98
N PRO A 239 7.80 35.80 0.70
CA PRO A 239 7.08 34.58 0.32
C PRO A 239 7.74 33.31 0.88
N THR A 240 7.01 32.21 1.06
CA THR A 240 7.61 30.91 1.45
C THR A 240 8.46 30.28 0.32
N GLY A 241 9.27 29.26 0.60
CA GLY A 241 9.90 28.38 -0.41
C GLY A 241 11.00 28.93 -1.33
N GLY A 242 11.57 30.12 -1.10
CA GLY A 242 12.61 30.69 -1.98
C GLY A 242 13.95 30.96 -1.30
N ALA A 243 14.23 32.21 -0.91
CA ALA A 243 15.52 32.56 -0.28
C ALA A 243 15.61 31.99 1.14
N ASP A 244 16.79 31.59 1.61
CA ASP A 244 17.08 31.49 3.05
C ASP A 244 16.74 32.82 3.70
N GLY A 245 15.57 32.92 4.31
CA GLY A 245 15.26 34.06 5.16
C GLY A 245 16.08 33.84 6.40
N GLY A 246 16.77 34.88 6.86
CA GLY A 246 17.48 34.89 8.13
C GLY A 246 16.60 34.70 9.37
N SER A 247 15.61 33.80 9.32
CA SER A 247 15.23 32.96 10.44
C SER A 247 16.35 31.95 10.62
N SER A 248 17.26 32.25 11.54
CA SER A 248 18.24 31.31 12.08
C SER A 248 17.56 29.98 12.42
N VAL A 249 17.72 28.99 11.55
CA VAL A 249 17.66 27.58 11.95
C VAL A 249 18.92 27.34 12.79
N PRO A 250 18.84 26.73 13.98
CA PRO A 250 20.03 26.36 14.73
C PRO A 250 20.90 25.41 13.88
N THR A 251 22.06 25.86 13.43
CA THR A 251 23.08 25.00 12.79
C THR A 251 23.60 24.03 13.84
N GLY A 252 23.43 22.73 13.63
CA GLY A 252 23.80 21.71 14.60
C GLY A 252 25.30 21.63 14.88
N LEU A 253 26.17 21.98 13.93
CA LEU A 253 27.62 22.09 14.16
C LEU A 253 28.24 23.00 13.08
N SER A 254 28.90 24.09 13.48
CA SER A 254 29.66 24.97 12.58
C SER A 254 30.95 25.40 13.27
N ASN A 255 32.10 25.29 12.60
CA ASN A 255 33.38 25.75 13.13
C ASN A 255 34.36 26.15 12.01
N ASP A 256 34.73 27.43 12.00
CA ASP A 256 35.74 28.06 11.15
C ASP A 256 37.10 28.17 11.85
N PHE A 257 37.23 27.65 13.08
CA PHE A 257 38.44 27.64 13.91
C PHE A 257 39.03 29.00 14.31
N GLU A 258 38.40 30.12 13.96
CA GLU A 258 38.84 31.48 14.29
C GLU A 258 38.75 31.79 15.81
N ALA A 259 37.78 31.17 16.48
CA ALA A 259 37.60 31.24 17.93
C ALA A 259 38.34 30.11 18.67
N GLY A 260 39.08 29.26 17.94
CA GLY A 260 39.76 28.06 18.43
C GLY A 260 39.04 26.75 18.12
N LEU A 261 39.53 25.63 18.67
CA LEU A 261 39.07 24.29 18.29
C LEU A 261 37.62 23.95 18.68
N GLY A 262 37.01 24.69 19.61
CA GLY A 262 35.64 24.42 20.06
C GLY A 262 35.45 23.00 20.60
N VAL A 263 34.46 22.28 20.06
CA VAL A 263 34.17 20.87 20.40
C VAL A 263 35.06 19.85 19.68
N TRP A 264 35.92 20.30 18.77
CA TRP A 264 36.79 19.42 17.99
C TRP A 264 38.04 19.06 18.77
N GLY A 265 38.35 17.77 18.82
CA GLY A 265 39.49 17.22 19.55
C GLY A 265 40.21 16.09 18.81
N PRO A 266 41.37 15.66 19.33
CA PRO A 266 42.11 14.56 18.74
C PRO A 266 41.33 13.24 18.82
N ARG A 267 41.38 12.47 17.73
CA ARG A 267 40.93 11.07 17.68
C ARG A 267 42.15 10.15 17.64
N GLY A 268 42.20 9.20 18.57
CA GLY A 268 43.38 8.35 18.77
C GLY A 268 44.58 9.14 19.33
N ASP A 269 45.80 8.72 19.00
CA ASP A 269 47.04 9.37 19.50
C ASP A 269 47.43 10.65 18.72
N ALA A 270 46.55 11.18 17.87
CA ALA A 270 46.82 12.41 17.14
C ALA A 270 46.94 13.63 18.07
N THR A 271 47.60 14.67 17.57
CA THR A 271 47.62 16.01 18.18
C THR A 271 46.89 16.97 17.27
N VAL A 272 46.05 17.84 17.86
CA VAL A 272 45.28 18.84 17.12
C VAL A 272 45.63 20.23 17.67
N THR A 273 46.07 21.12 16.78
CA THR A 273 46.50 22.49 17.10
C THR A 273 46.02 23.46 16.01
N LEU A 274 45.97 24.76 16.30
CA LEU A 274 45.65 25.77 15.29
C LEU A 274 46.89 26.10 14.44
N SER A 275 46.69 26.30 13.15
CA SER A 275 47.69 26.63 12.13
C SER A 275 47.28 27.90 11.40
N ASP A 276 48.23 28.71 10.93
CA ASP A 276 47.99 29.91 10.12
C ASP A 276 47.83 29.62 8.61
N ASP A 277 48.05 28.37 8.20
CA ASP A 277 47.63 27.85 6.89
C ASP A 277 46.14 27.51 6.96
N ALA A 278 45.29 28.41 6.47
CA ALA A 278 43.82 28.33 6.53
C ALA A 278 43.19 28.46 5.13
N HIS A 279 41.96 27.97 4.96
CA HIS A 279 41.15 28.14 3.76
C HIS A 279 40.38 29.47 3.83
N GLY A 280 39.59 29.63 4.90
CA GLY A 280 38.93 30.86 5.30
C GLY A 280 39.67 31.53 6.46
N GLY A 281 39.44 32.82 6.69
CA GLY A 281 39.92 33.48 7.91
C GLY A 281 41.45 33.52 8.10
N ALA A 282 41.90 33.34 9.35
CA ALA A 282 43.28 33.40 9.80
C ALA A 282 43.82 32.07 10.33
N GLN A 283 42.99 31.09 10.70
CA GLN A 283 43.43 29.84 11.33
C GLN A 283 42.61 28.61 10.95
N ALA A 284 43.27 27.45 10.79
CA ALA A 284 42.63 26.15 10.60
C ALA A 284 43.13 25.10 11.61
N ALA A 285 42.43 23.97 11.74
CA ALA A 285 42.83 22.87 12.61
C ALA A 285 43.87 21.96 11.94
N LEU A 286 45.10 21.96 12.45
CA LEU A 286 46.18 21.05 12.06
C LEU A 286 46.16 19.77 12.90
N VAL A 287 46.06 18.63 12.22
CA VAL A 287 46.15 17.28 12.78
C VAL A 287 47.54 16.69 12.49
N ALA A 288 48.33 16.43 13.53
CA ALA A 288 49.70 15.93 13.44
C ALA A 288 49.98 14.79 14.43
N GLY A 289 51.18 14.19 14.37
CA GLY A 289 51.61 13.15 15.31
C GLY A 289 50.89 11.80 15.15
N ARG A 290 50.30 11.55 13.99
CA ARG A 290 49.46 10.38 13.69
C ARG A 290 50.32 9.11 13.60
N THR A 291 49.99 8.08 14.38
CA THR A 291 50.67 6.78 14.38
C THR A 291 49.89 5.68 13.65
N GLN A 292 48.59 5.89 13.40
CA GLN A 292 47.73 5.02 12.60
C GLN A 292 46.84 5.86 11.66
N ALA A 293 46.44 5.29 10.52
CA ALA A 293 45.70 6.01 9.47
C ALA A 293 44.30 6.47 9.90
N TRP A 294 43.71 5.88 10.94
CA TRP A 294 42.43 6.31 11.49
C TRP A 294 42.56 7.41 12.57
N HIS A 295 43.78 7.70 13.04
CA HIS A 295 44.00 8.82 13.98
C HIS A 295 43.67 10.14 13.26
N GLY A 296 43.03 11.07 13.94
CA GLY A 296 42.39 12.20 13.27
C GLY A 296 41.91 13.31 14.22
N ILE A 297 40.89 14.03 13.79
CA ILE A 297 40.16 15.03 14.56
C ILE A 297 38.67 14.70 14.53
N GLY A 298 37.94 14.90 15.62
CA GLY A 298 36.49 14.65 15.65
C GLY A 298 35.74 15.49 16.68
N ALA A 299 34.42 15.54 16.52
CA ALA A 299 33.48 16.23 17.39
C ALA A 299 32.27 15.33 17.67
N THR A 300 31.79 15.32 18.92
CA THR A 300 30.57 14.58 19.29
C THR A 300 29.36 15.26 18.66
N VAL A 301 28.52 14.46 17.99
CA VAL A 301 27.34 14.92 17.25
C VAL A 301 26.05 14.19 17.69
N THR A 302 26.08 13.52 18.85
CA THR A 302 24.89 12.83 19.42
C THR A 302 23.66 13.74 19.50
N ASP A 303 23.84 15.00 19.91
CA ASP A 303 22.74 15.97 20.04
C ASP A 303 22.46 16.75 18.75
N VAL A 304 23.20 16.44 17.68
CA VAL A 304 23.16 17.13 16.39
C VAL A 304 22.50 16.25 15.32
N PHE A 305 22.91 14.99 15.25
CA PHE A 305 22.37 14.00 14.34
C PHE A 305 21.24 13.20 15.00
N GLN A 306 20.04 13.33 14.43
CA GLN A 306 18.85 12.57 14.80
C GLN A 306 18.70 11.38 13.85
N THR A 307 18.42 10.21 14.42
CA THR A 307 18.13 8.98 13.67
C THR A 307 17.08 9.23 12.58
N GLY A 308 17.34 8.71 11.38
CA GLY A 308 16.49 8.83 10.20
C GLY A 308 16.65 10.15 9.43
N ARG A 309 17.32 11.17 9.99
CA ARG A 309 17.44 12.48 9.34
C ARG A 309 18.68 12.59 8.46
N THR A 310 18.53 13.30 7.34
CA THR A 310 19.59 13.60 6.38
C THR A 310 20.20 14.97 6.66
N TYR A 311 21.52 14.99 6.79
CA TYR A 311 22.33 16.17 7.02
C TYR A 311 23.29 16.38 5.85
N THR A 312 23.57 17.63 5.51
CA THR A 312 24.68 18.01 4.65
C THR A 312 25.89 18.32 5.52
N VAL A 313 26.97 17.58 5.32
CA VAL A 313 28.28 17.82 5.93
C VAL A 313 29.17 18.49 4.89
N ASP A 314 29.67 19.67 5.21
CA ASP A 314 30.53 20.51 4.39
C ASP A 314 31.84 20.80 5.15
N ALA A 315 32.99 20.69 4.49
CA ALA A 315 34.29 20.97 5.08
C ALA A 315 35.37 21.21 4.01
N TRP A 316 36.45 21.88 4.40
CA TRP A 316 37.67 22.01 3.61
C TRP A 316 38.82 21.23 4.23
N VAL A 317 39.55 20.46 3.40
CA VAL A 317 40.67 19.64 3.86
C VAL A 317 41.92 19.82 2.99
N LYS A 318 43.10 19.68 3.59
CA LYS A 318 44.40 19.83 2.92
C LYS A 318 45.49 19.00 3.61
N LEU A 319 46.51 18.52 2.92
CA LEU A 319 47.67 17.94 3.61
C LEU A 319 48.60 19.03 4.17
N ALA A 320 49.23 18.77 5.31
CA ALA A 320 50.16 19.73 5.90
C ALA A 320 51.46 19.83 5.10
N ALA A 321 52.11 20.99 5.20
CA ALA A 321 53.40 21.25 4.57
C ALA A 321 54.43 20.16 4.93
N GLY A 322 55.05 19.56 3.90
CA GLY A 322 56.01 18.46 4.04
C GLY A 322 55.48 17.09 3.59
N ALA A 323 54.18 16.96 3.30
CA ALA A 323 53.68 15.80 2.56
C ALA A 323 54.23 15.79 1.12
N THR A 324 54.76 14.65 0.67
CA THR A 324 55.41 14.51 -0.64
C THR A 324 54.59 13.72 -1.65
N GLU A 325 53.55 13.01 -1.18
CA GLU A 325 52.63 12.22 -1.99
C GLU A 325 51.19 12.61 -1.63
N PRO A 326 50.25 12.63 -2.59
CA PRO A 326 48.83 12.80 -2.32
C PRO A 326 48.28 11.70 -1.39
N ALA A 327 47.22 12.00 -0.65
CA ALA A 327 46.53 11.03 0.18
C ALA A 327 45.02 11.28 0.20
N ASP A 328 44.23 10.23 0.42
CA ASP A 328 42.79 10.40 0.58
C ASP A 328 42.44 10.69 2.05
N LEU A 329 41.60 11.69 2.26
CA LEU A 329 41.03 12.03 3.56
C LEU A 329 39.56 11.63 3.58
N ARG A 330 39.09 11.10 4.71
CA ARG A 330 37.73 10.61 4.90
C ARG A 330 37.03 11.40 5.99
N ILE A 331 35.79 11.76 5.74
CA ILE A 331 34.86 12.21 6.78
C ILE A 331 33.95 11.02 7.10
N SER A 332 33.86 10.68 8.37
CA SER A 332 33.15 9.48 8.84
C SER A 332 32.38 9.77 10.12
N VAL A 333 31.37 8.95 10.40
CA VAL A 333 30.59 8.99 11.64
C VAL A 333 30.76 7.65 12.34
N GLN A 334 31.23 7.69 13.59
CA GLN A 334 31.17 6.55 14.50
C GLN A 334 29.82 6.59 15.20
N ARG A 335 29.11 5.46 15.24
CA ARG A 335 27.86 5.25 15.97
C ARG A 335 28.06 4.14 16.98
N ASP A 336 27.77 4.43 18.25
CA ASP A 336 27.83 3.44 19.32
C ASP A 336 26.41 3.05 19.74
N ASN A 337 26.14 1.74 19.87
CA ASN A 337 24.88 1.15 20.31
C ASN A 337 25.16 -0.05 21.20
N ALA A 338 24.51 -0.16 22.38
CA ALA A 338 24.62 -1.33 23.26
C ALA A 338 26.07 -1.78 23.56
N GLY A 339 27.02 -0.83 23.55
CA GLY A 339 28.46 -1.10 23.75
C GLY A 339 29.25 -1.54 22.51
N GLU A 340 28.66 -1.56 21.32
CA GLU A 340 29.33 -1.84 20.04
C GLU A 340 29.44 -0.58 19.17
N SER A 341 30.58 -0.42 18.48
CA SER A 341 30.84 0.71 17.57
C SER A 341 30.70 0.29 16.10
N THR A 342 29.94 1.07 15.34
CA THR A 342 29.81 0.99 13.88
C THR A 342 30.33 2.27 13.23
N TYR A 343 30.83 2.20 12.00
CA TYR A 343 31.53 3.31 11.35
C TYR A 343 31.01 3.51 9.93
N ASP A 344 30.37 4.65 9.71
CA ASP A 344 29.84 5.04 8.41
C ASP A 344 30.82 6.02 7.74
N THR A 345 31.21 5.76 6.50
CA THR A 345 31.96 6.75 5.72
C THR A 345 30.97 7.72 5.08
N VAL A 346 31.01 8.99 5.47
CA VAL A 346 30.18 10.06 4.89
C VAL A 346 30.66 10.39 3.48
N THR A 347 31.97 10.61 3.34
CA THR A 347 32.60 10.89 2.05
C THR A 347 34.13 10.73 2.12
N THR A 348 34.75 10.58 0.95
CA THR A 348 36.21 10.48 0.78
C THR A 348 36.68 11.53 -0.22
N ALA A 349 37.55 12.44 0.23
CA ALA A 349 38.29 13.35 -0.62
C ALA A 349 39.53 12.63 -1.17
N THR A 350 39.54 12.35 -2.48
CA THR A 350 40.63 11.59 -3.12
C THR A 350 41.75 12.50 -3.59
N GLY A 351 43.00 12.06 -3.41
CA GLY A 351 44.17 12.77 -3.95
C GLY A 351 44.43 14.15 -3.35
N VAL A 352 44.11 14.35 -2.07
CA VAL A 352 44.38 15.59 -1.34
C VAL A 352 45.89 15.83 -1.27
N THR A 353 46.32 17.08 -1.50
CA THR A 353 47.73 17.47 -1.53
C THR A 353 48.02 18.58 -0.53
N ALA A 354 49.30 18.94 -0.37
CA ALA A 354 49.70 20.09 0.43
C ALA A 354 49.65 21.43 -0.32
N ASP A 355 49.34 21.41 -1.62
CA ASP A 355 49.42 22.61 -2.48
C ASP A 355 48.08 23.36 -2.56
N ALA A 356 46.95 22.68 -2.34
CA ALA A 356 45.61 23.26 -2.48
C ALA A 356 44.61 22.68 -1.47
N TRP A 357 43.71 23.53 -0.99
CA TRP A 357 42.54 23.13 -0.21
C TRP A 357 41.53 22.40 -1.10
N THR A 358 40.94 21.34 -0.56
CA THR A 358 39.94 20.51 -1.23
C THR A 358 38.62 20.66 -0.50
N HIS A 359 37.58 21.13 -1.22
CA HIS A 359 36.22 21.18 -0.69
C HIS A 359 35.60 19.80 -0.69
N VAL A 360 34.89 19.48 0.39
CA VAL A 360 34.26 18.19 0.60
C VAL A 360 32.86 18.43 1.12
N GLN A 361 31.86 18.04 0.34
CA GLN A 361 30.46 18.12 0.72
C GLN A 361 29.78 16.78 0.46
N ALA A 362 28.96 16.31 1.39
CA ALA A 362 28.14 15.12 1.21
C ALA A 362 26.89 15.15 2.08
N GLN A 363 25.87 14.42 1.65
CA GLN A 363 24.71 14.13 2.49
C GLN A 363 24.93 12.85 3.29
N TYR A 364 24.48 12.86 4.54
CA TYR A 364 24.55 11.75 5.47
C TYR A 364 23.20 11.57 6.18
N THR A 365 22.57 10.41 6.00
CA THR A 365 21.40 10.02 6.77
C THR A 365 21.83 9.25 8.01
N MET A 366 21.47 9.76 9.18
CA MET A 366 21.88 9.17 10.45
C MET A 366 21.09 7.88 10.72
N ALA A 367 21.79 6.75 10.87
CA ALA A 367 21.18 5.52 11.38
C ALA A 367 21.12 5.53 12.92
N ALA A 368 20.34 4.62 13.53
CA ALA A 368 20.16 4.58 14.98
C ALA A 368 21.51 4.50 15.73
N ALA A 369 21.66 5.32 16.77
CA ALA A 369 22.83 5.38 17.65
C ALA A 369 22.46 5.87 19.06
N GLU A 370 23.07 5.32 20.11
CA GLU A 370 23.04 5.88 21.47
C GLU A 370 24.00 7.08 21.59
N SER A 371 25.11 7.05 20.84
CA SER A 371 26.02 8.20 20.71
C SER A 371 26.73 8.22 19.36
N ALA A 372 27.13 9.42 18.92
CA ALA A 372 27.73 9.62 17.61
C ALA A 372 28.91 10.60 17.62
N LEU A 373 29.94 10.30 16.82
CA LEU A 373 31.13 11.13 16.63
C LEU A 373 31.39 11.36 15.13
N LEU A 374 31.33 12.61 14.68
CA LEU A 374 31.78 13.01 13.34
C LEU A 374 33.29 13.25 13.38
N TYR A 375 34.05 12.65 12.47
CA TYR A 375 35.50 12.78 12.48
C TYR A 375 36.12 12.74 11.08
N VAL A 376 37.34 13.31 10.98
CA VAL A 376 38.17 13.30 9.77
C VAL A 376 39.41 12.44 10.01
N GLU A 377 39.69 11.53 9.08
CA GLU A 377 40.86 10.65 9.08
C GLU A 377 41.46 10.50 7.67
N SER A 378 42.45 9.64 7.50
CA SER A 378 43.00 9.31 6.17
C SER A 378 42.75 7.86 5.82
N SER A 379 42.61 7.51 4.54
CA SER A 379 42.40 6.13 4.12
C SER A 379 43.58 5.19 4.44
N SER A 380 44.82 5.69 4.32
CA SER A 380 46.03 4.86 4.48
C SER A 380 47.31 5.63 4.86
N SER A 381 47.31 6.96 4.81
CA SER A 381 48.50 7.79 5.03
C SER A 381 48.71 8.15 6.50
N LEU A 382 49.96 8.37 6.91
CA LEU A 382 50.28 8.98 8.21
C LEU A 382 50.63 10.47 8.08
N ALA A 383 50.43 11.06 6.89
CA ALA A 383 50.62 12.48 6.69
C ALA A 383 49.74 13.29 7.65
N SER A 384 50.31 14.40 8.13
CA SER A 384 49.55 15.42 8.85
C SER A 384 48.64 16.15 7.87
N PHE A 385 47.48 16.61 8.32
CA PHE A 385 46.49 17.27 7.47
C PHE A 385 45.80 18.40 8.23
N LEU A 386 45.18 19.32 7.50
CA LEU A 386 44.40 20.41 8.01
C LEU A 386 42.92 20.23 7.65
N VAL A 387 42.05 20.72 8.54
CA VAL A 387 40.60 20.79 8.38
C VAL A 387 40.17 22.22 8.69
N ASP A 388 39.29 22.77 7.86
CA ASP A 388 38.79 24.13 7.99
C ASP A 388 37.33 24.26 7.54
N ASP A 389 36.66 25.35 7.95
CA ASP A 389 35.31 25.73 7.54
C ASP A 389 34.28 24.57 7.60
N VAL A 390 34.20 23.87 8.74
CA VAL A 390 33.29 22.72 8.87
C VAL A 390 31.88 23.18 9.19
N VAL A 391 30.91 22.81 8.35
CA VAL A 391 29.49 23.12 8.54
C VAL A 391 28.65 21.85 8.38
N VAL A 392 27.81 21.57 9.37
CA VAL A 392 26.77 20.55 9.33
C VAL A 392 25.42 21.25 9.32
N SER A 393 24.67 21.06 8.24
CA SER A 393 23.33 21.63 8.05
C SER A 393 22.31 20.52 7.82
N GLY A 394 21.08 20.71 8.26
CA GLY A 394 19.98 19.75 8.08
C GLY A 394 18.66 20.47 8.33
N SER A 395 17.62 20.07 7.59
CA SER A 395 16.26 20.59 7.76
C SER A 395 15.81 20.35 9.20
N THR A 396 15.51 21.43 9.95
CA THR A 396 14.74 21.27 11.19
C THR A 396 13.44 20.59 10.83
N ALA A 397 13.02 19.61 11.65
CA ALA A 397 11.65 19.11 11.60
C ALA A 397 10.70 20.30 11.44
N PRO A 398 9.78 20.28 10.46
CA PRO A 398 8.77 21.30 10.40
C PRO A 398 8.06 21.32 11.77
N PRO A 399 7.64 22.51 12.25
CA PRO A 399 6.90 22.58 13.49
C PRO A 399 5.63 21.71 13.36
N VAL A 400 5.14 21.24 14.50
CA VAL A 400 3.83 20.57 14.56
C VAL A 400 2.79 21.43 13.84
N GLN A 401 2.00 20.82 12.95
CA GLN A 401 0.91 21.50 12.26
C GLN A 401 -0.15 21.94 13.27
N THR A 402 -0.24 23.24 13.52
CA THR A 402 -1.15 23.81 14.53
C THR A 402 -2.41 24.40 13.92
N ASP A 403 -2.44 24.57 12.60
CA ASP A 403 -3.52 25.14 11.80
C ASP A 403 -4.55 24.12 11.30
N ILE A 404 -4.39 22.85 11.67
CA ILE A 404 -5.36 21.78 11.44
C ILE A 404 -6.27 21.54 12.66
N PRO A 405 -7.45 20.92 12.50
CA PRO A 405 -8.29 20.49 13.61
C PRO A 405 -7.55 19.57 14.61
N SER A 406 -8.01 19.54 15.85
CA SER A 406 -7.48 18.59 16.85
C SER A 406 -8.29 17.30 16.81
N LEU A 407 -7.67 16.11 16.90
CA LEU A 407 -8.44 14.86 16.87
C LEU A 407 -9.44 14.79 18.03
N LYS A 408 -9.02 15.17 19.24
CA LYS A 408 -9.87 15.25 20.45
C LYS A 408 -11.06 16.20 20.35
N ASP A 409 -11.01 17.19 19.45
CA ASP A 409 -12.09 18.18 19.30
C ASP A 409 -13.11 17.71 18.24
N GLU A 410 -12.70 16.85 17.31
CA GLU A 410 -13.51 16.36 16.18
C GLU A 410 -14.19 15.00 16.44
N LEU A 411 -13.81 14.30 17.52
CA LEU A 411 -14.29 12.97 17.85
C LEU A 411 -15.18 12.98 19.11
N PRO A 412 -16.23 12.14 19.18
CA PRO A 412 -17.22 12.20 20.26
C PRO A 412 -16.79 11.50 21.56
N TRP A 413 -15.66 10.81 21.55
CA TRP A 413 -15.09 10.09 22.68
C TRP A 413 -13.67 10.59 22.96
N PRO A 414 -13.15 10.39 24.18
CA PRO A 414 -11.75 10.67 24.47
C PRO A 414 -10.80 9.92 23.53
N VAL A 415 -9.82 10.65 23.02
CA VAL A 415 -8.87 10.20 22.00
C VAL A 415 -7.51 10.00 22.66
N GLY A 416 -7.13 8.72 22.74
CA GLY A 416 -5.87 8.29 23.34
C GLY A 416 -4.71 8.21 22.36
N VAL A 417 -3.50 8.29 22.90
CA VAL A 417 -2.27 7.95 22.18
C VAL A 417 -1.28 7.20 23.08
N ALA A 418 -0.63 6.16 22.55
CA ALA A 418 0.48 5.50 23.22
C ALA A 418 1.77 6.32 23.07
N ILE A 419 2.47 6.57 24.18
CA ILE A 419 3.70 7.37 24.21
C ILE A 419 4.73 6.81 25.21
N ASP A 420 5.97 7.28 25.09
CA ASP A 420 7.03 7.18 26.11
C ASP A 420 7.37 8.56 26.68
N GLU A 421 8.30 8.60 27.65
CA GLU A 421 8.77 9.82 28.31
C GLU A 421 9.31 10.89 27.33
N ARG A 422 9.86 10.46 26.18
CA ARG A 422 10.45 11.36 25.18
C ARG A 422 9.39 12.24 24.48
N GLU A 423 8.14 11.78 24.41
CA GLU A 423 7.01 12.55 23.88
C GLU A 423 6.37 13.48 24.92
N THR A 424 6.89 13.53 26.15
CA THR A 424 6.42 14.44 27.19
C THR A 424 7.14 15.79 27.19
N VAL A 425 8.02 16.02 26.22
CA VAL A 425 8.74 17.27 25.98
C VAL A 425 8.79 17.63 24.49
N GLY A 426 9.15 18.89 24.19
CA GLY A 426 9.51 19.32 22.83
C GLY A 426 8.35 19.27 21.84
N THR A 427 8.65 18.95 20.57
CA THR A 427 7.66 18.88 19.49
C THR A 427 6.75 17.65 19.60
N GLY A 428 7.24 16.55 20.17
CA GLY A 428 6.42 15.38 20.52
C GLY A 428 5.30 15.75 21.49
N GLU A 429 5.61 16.49 22.57
CA GLU A 429 4.60 16.97 23.52
C GLU A 429 3.61 17.91 22.85
N GLN A 430 4.07 18.80 21.97
CA GLN A 430 3.19 19.72 21.26
C GLN A 430 2.17 18.98 20.39
N LEU A 431 2.59 17.95 19.66
CA LEU A 431 1.68 17.12 18.86
C LEU A 431 0.68 16.36 19.76
N VAL A 432 1.19 15.74 20.82
CA VAL A 432 0.37 14.97 21.77
C VAL A 432 -0.70 15.85 22.42
N VAL A 433 -0.30 17.02 22.95
CA VAL A 433 -1.20 17.96 23.61
C VAL A 433 -2.18 18.61 22.62
N LYS A 434 -1.77 18.82 21.36
CA LYS A 434 -2.64 19.33 20.32
C LYS A 434 -3.77 18.33 20.00
N HIS A 435 -3.44 17.06 19.74
CA HIS A 435 -4.41 16.14 19.17
C HIS A 435 -5.13 15.24 20.18
N TYR A 436 -4.56 14.97 21.36
CA TYR A 436 -5.04 13.91 22.25
C TYR A 436 -5.41 14.44 23.64
N ASP A 437 -6.40 13.81 24.27
CA ASP A 437 -6.86 14.12 25.64
C ASP A 437 -6.70 12.94 26.60
N GLN A 438 -6.16 11.81 26.11
CA GLN A 438 -5.77 10.65 26.90
C GLN A 438 -4.39 10.15 26.44
N ILE A 439 -3.59 9.64 27.38
CA ILE A 439 -2.31 8.98 27.07
C ILE A 439 -2.28 7.57 27.68
N THR A 440 -1.56 6.68 27.01
CA THR A 440 -1.21 5.34 27.48
C THR A 440 0.30 5.19 27.44
N ALA A 441 0.92 4.59 28.46
CA ALA A 441 2.34 4.28 28.42
C ALA A 441 2.59 3.09 27.47
N GLU A 442 3.40 3.28 26.43
CA GLU A 442 3.71 2.21 25.47
C GLU A 442 4.40 1.02 26.17
N ASN A 443 5.37 1.32 27.04
CA ASN A 443 6.10 0.31 27.80
C ASN A 443 6.30 0.63 29.29
N ALA A 444 6.39 1.91 29.67
CA ALA A 444 6.85 2.33 31.00
C ALA A 444 6.00 1.83 32.19
N MET A 445 4.77 1.36 31.95
CA MET A 445 3.86 0.84 32.99
C MET A 445 3.64 -0.68 32.93
N LYS A 446 4.39 -1.40 32.09
CA LYS A 446 4.38 -2.87 32.01
C LYS A 446 5.15 -3.50 33.19
N PRO A 447 4.87 -4.78 33.55
CA PRO A 447 5.46 -5.39 34.73
C PRO A 447 6.99 -5.42 34.75
N GLU A 448 7.65 -5.63 33.61
CA GLU A 448 9.12 -5.62 33.54
C GLU A 448 9.74 -4.24 33.76
N SER A 449 9.07 -3.18 33.31
CA SER A 449 9.53 -1.80 33.46
C SER A 449 9.25 -1.28 34.87
N ILE A 450 8.17 -1.72 35.49
CA ILE A 450 7.76 -1.30 36.83
C ILE A 450 8.44 -2.09 37.93
N GLN A 451 8.64 -3.41 37.75
CA GLN A 451 9.20 -4.28 38.77
C GLN A 451 10.22 -5.28 38.18
N PRO A 452 11.37 -4.78 37.67
CA PRO A 452 12.36 -5.62 36.99
C PRO A 452 12.93 -6.74 37.89
N THR A 453 12.97 -6.53 39.21
CA THR A 453 13.39 -7.54 40.20
C THR A 453 12.44 -7.58 41.40
N GLU A 454 12.33 -8.74 42.05
CA GLU A 454 11.39 -8.94 43.17
C GLU A 454 11.55 -7.88 44.26
N GLY A 455 10.49 -7.11 44.49
CA GLY A 455 10.45 -6.06 45.51
C GLY A 455 11.17 -4.75 45.18
N ALA A 456 11.85 -4.63 44.04
CA ALA A 456 12.43 -3.37 43.58
C ALA A 456 11.57 -2.77 42.46
N PHE A 457 10.96 -1.62 42.75
CA PHE A 457 10.09 -0.92 41.81
C PHE A 457 10.78 0.30 41.22
N THR A 458 10.51 0.55 39.94
CA THR A 458 10.99 1.69 39.15
C THR A 458 9.80 2.40 38.55
N PHE A 459 9.56 3.64 38.98
CA PHE A 459 8.38 4.42 38.59
C PHE A 459 8.73 5.67 37.79
N GLU A 460 10.01 6.00 37.66
CA GLU A 460 10.48 7.29 37.14
C GLU A 460 9.94 7.60 35.73
N ALA A 461 9.97 6.61 34.83
CA ALA A 461 9.45 6.78 33.47
C ALA A 461 7.92 6.94 33.49
N GLY A 462 7.18 6.06 34.16
CA GLY A 462 5.71 6.16 34.29
C GLY A 462 5.26 7.45 34.97
N ASP A 463 6.04 7.92 35.95
CA ASP A 463 5.85 9.19 36.64
C ASP A 463 5.97 10.38 35.69
N ALA A 464 6.95 10.39 34.78
CA ALA A 464 7.11 11.47 33.80
C ALA A 464 5.89 11.60 32.89
N LEU A 465 5.29 10.49 32.48
CA LEU A 465 4.05 10.48 31.67
C LEU A 465 2.88 11.05 32.47
N ILE A 466 2.67 10.60 33.70
CA ILE A 466 1.55 11.09 34.54
C ILE A 466 1.76 12.57 34.91
N ASP A 467 2.98 12.99 35.20
CA ASP A 467 3.34 14.39 35.44
C ASP A 467 3.00 15.26 34.21
N SER A 468 3.19 14.75 32.99
CA SER A 468 2.75 15.41 31.74
C SER A 468 1.23 15.47 31.61
N ALA A 469 0.54 14.36 31.87
CA ALA A 469 -0.92 14.31 31.81
C ALA A 469 -1.57 15.30 32.79
N VAL A 470 -1.07 15.38 34.04
CA VAL A 470 -1.54 16.36 35.03
C VAL A 470 -1.31 17.79 34.54
N ARG A 471 -0.13 18.08 33.98
CA ARG A 471 0.22 19.42 33.47
C ARG A 471 -0.70 19.88 32.33
N ASN A 472 -1.07 18.94 31.46
CA ASN A 472 -1.82 19.21 30.23
C ASN A 472 -3.31 18.88 30.33
N GLY A 473 -3.78 18.43 31.51
CA GLY A 473 -5.19 18.09 31.75
C GLY A 473 -5.68 16.86 30.98
N GLN A 474 -4.78 15.93 30.67
CA GLN A 474 -5.08 14.69 29.94
C GLN A 474 -5.43 13.55 30.92
N ARG A 475 -6.23 12.60 30.46
CA ARG A 475 -6.51 11.32 31.14
C ARG A 475 -5.33 10.36 30.96
N VAL A 476 -5.17 9.42 31.88
CA VAL A 476 -4.21 8.31 31.75
C VAL A 476 -4.97 7.00 31.74
N TYR A 477 -4.73 6.20 30.70
CA TYR A 477 -5.18 4.83 30.60
C TYR A 477 -3.97 3.92 30.94
N GLY A 478 -4.04 3.20 32.05
CA GLY A 478 -2.94 2.37 32.55
C GLY A 478 -2.79 1.07 31.76
N HIS A 479 -1.55 0.71 31.41
CA HIS A 479 -1.25 -0.48 30.64
C HIS A 479 0.12 -1.05 31.05
N THR A 480 0.25 -2.27 31.58
CA THR A 480 -0.78 -3.24 32.03
C THR A 480 -0.27 -3.94 33.31
N LEU A 481 -1.16 -4.47 34.15
CA LEU A 481 -0.78 -5.08 35.43
C LEU A 481 -0.36 -6.55 35.33
N VAL A 482 -1.01 -7.31 34.45
CA VAL A 482 -0.79 -8.75 34.29
C VAL A 482 -0.76 -9.08 32.80
N TRP A 483 0.39 -9.51 32.31
CA TRP A 483 0.56 -9.94 30.93
C TRP A 483 1.44 -11.18 30.86
N HIS A 484 1.30 -11.96 29.79
CA HIS A 484 2.15 -13.13 29.56
C HIS A 484 3.52 -12.74 28.99
N SER A 485 3.60 -11.59 28.31
CA SER A 485 4.82 -10.98 27.80
C SER A 485 5.29 -9.88 28.75
N GLN A 486 6.52 -9.40 28.55
CA GLN A 486 7.14 -8.30 29.28
C GLN A 486 6.91 -8.35 30.80
N THR A 487 6.98 -9.58 31.34
CA THR A 487 6.85 -9.89 32.77
C THR A 487 8.08 -10.68 33.18
N PRO A 488 8.88 -10.21 34.16
CA PRO A 488 10.14 -10.84 34.49
C PRO A 488 9.98 -12.28 35.00
N ASP A 489 10.91 -13.16 34.61
CA ASP A 489 10.90 -14.58 34.96
C ASP A 489 10.79 -14.84 36.48
N TRP A 490 11.32 -13.92 37.31
CA TRP A 490 11.31 -14.07 38.77
C TRP A 490 9.90 -14.20 39.33
N PHE A 491 8.86 -13.68 38.67
CA PHE A 491 7.47 -13.90 39.08
C PHE A 491 7.15 -15.39 39.16
N PHE A 492 7.67 -16.17 38.23
CA PHE A 492 7.31 -17.56 37.99
C PHE A 492 8.39 -18.56 38.41
N THR A 493 9.46 -18.12 39.07
CA THR A 493 10.51 -18.98 39.58
C THR A 493 10.74 -18.81 41.08
N HIS A 494 11.23 -19.87 41.72
CA HIS A 494 11.87 -19.80 43.02
C HIS A 494 13.20 -19.05 42.92
N ALA A 495 13.77 -18.68 44.07
CA ALA A 495 15.06 -17.98 44.15
C ALA A 495 16.25 -18.77 43.59
N ASP A 496 16.12 -20.09 43.45
CA ASP A 496 17.12 -20.96 42.84
C ASP A 496 16.93 -21.14 41.32
N GLY A 497 15.97 -20.43 40.72
CA GLY A 497 15.64 -20.48 39.29
C GLY A 497 14.70 -21.62 38.90
N THR A 498 14.25 -22.46 39.84
CA THR A 498 13.28 -23.52 39.51
C THR A 498 11.90 -22.92 39.24
N PRO A 499 11.18 -23.34 38.18
CA PRO A 499 9.84 -22.82 37.89
C PRO A 499 8.81 -23.21 38.95
N LEU A 500 7.92 -22.28 39.29
CA LEU A 500 6.73 -22.54 40.11
C LEU A 500 5.83 -23.59 39.44
N THR A 501 5.19 -24.44 40.24
CA THR A 501 4.26 -25.47 39.76
C THR A 501 2.81 -25.16 40.14
N SER A 502 1.87 -26.01 39.74
CA SER A 502 0.46 -25.93 40.20
C SER A 502 0.25 -26.43 41.64
N SER A 503 1.31 -26.63 42.41
CA SER A 503 1.21 -26.98 43.83
C SER A 503 0.59 -25.84 44.64
N ALA A 504 -0.17 -26.15 45.69
CA ALA A 504 -0.84 -25.13 46.50
C ALA A 504 0.14 -24.13 47.16
N ALA A 505 1.38 -24.55 47.43
CA ALA A 505 2.43 -23.70 47.97
C ALA A 505 2.94 -22.70 46.91
N ASP A 506 3.22 -23.16 45.71
CA ASP A 506 3.73 -22.32 44.62
C ASP A 506 2.66 -21.37 44.10
N GLN A 507 1.41 -21.83 44.02
CA GLN A 507 0.27 -20.98 43.75
C GLN A 507 0.15 -19.84 44.77
N GLN A 508 0.42 -20.12 46.06
CA GLN A 508 0.38 -19.07 47.08
C GLN A 508 1.48 -18.02 46.85
N ILE A 509 2.69 -18.44 46.46
CA ILE A 509 3.78 -17.53 46.09
C ILE A 509 3.34 -16.61 44.95
N LEU A 510 2.79 -17.17 43.87
CA LEU A 510 2.38 -16.36 42.73
C LEU A 510 1.21 -15.41 43.05
N ARG A 511 0.26 -15.84 43.89
CA ARG A 511 -0.82 -14.97 44.41
C ARG A 511 -0.26 -13.79 45.18
N ASP A 512 0.70 -14.01 46.06
CA ASP A 512 1.28 -12.96 46.90
C ASP A 512 2.12 -11.99 46.07
N ARG A 513 2.85 -12.48 45.06
CA ARG A 513 3.61 -11.65 44.11
C ARG A 513 2.69 -10.78 43.25
N MET A 514 1.65 -11.36 42.66
CA MET A 514 0.64 -10.63 41.88
C MET A 514 -0.02 -9.53 42.72
N ARG A 515 -0.48 -9.88 43.94
CA ARG A 515 -1.09 -8.91 44.85
C ARG A 515 -0.11 -7.78 45.20
N THR A 516 1.11 -8.12 45.59
CA THR A 516 2.14 -7.14 45.97
C THR A 516 2.45 -6.19 44.81
N HIS A 517 2.55 -6.70 43.59
CA HIS A 517 2.76 -5.89 42.39
C HIS A 517 1.62 -4.87 42.20
N ILE A 518 0.38 -5.37 42.11
CA ILE A 518 -0.82 -4.54 41.87
C ILE A 518 -1.00 -3.49 42.97
N GLU A 519 -0.92 -3.89 44.24
CA GLU A 519 -1.10 -2.99 45.38
C GLU A 519 0.00 -1.92 45.43
N THR A 520 1.26 -2.27 45.14
CA THR A 520 2.37 -1.31 45.18
C THR A 520 2.27 -0.28 44.06
N VAL A 521 1.86 -0.69 42.86
CA VAL A 521 1.61 0.21 41.73
C VAL A 521 0.50 1.20 42.07
N ALA A 522 -0.63 0.70 42.57
CA ALA A 522 -1.75 1.54 42.97
C ALA A 522 -1.36 2.51 44.11
N ASP A 523 -0.65 2.01 45.12
CA ASP A 523 -0.21 2.80 46.26
C ASP A 523 0.75 3.92 45.86
N HIS A 524 1.70 3.65 44.97
CA HIS A 524 2.65 4.67 44.49
C HIS A 524 1.91 5.83 43.82
N TYR A 525 1.07 5.54 42.83
CA TYR A 525 0.36 6.60 42.10
C TYR A 525 -0.66 7.34 42.98
N ARG A 526 -1.35 6.63 43.88
CA ARG A 526 -2.22 7.26 44.87
C ARG A 526 -1.46 8.18 45.82
N GLN A 527 -0.28 7.77 46.30
CA GLN A 527 0.53 8.58 47.22
C GLN A 527 1.10 9.82 46.53
N LYS A 528 1.55 9.70 45.28
CA LYS A 528 2.17 10.81 44.54
C LYS A 528 1.13 11.80 44.00
N TYR A 529 0.03 11.32 43.45
CA TYR A 529 -0.95 12.13 42.71
C TYR A 529 -2.29 12.34 43.47
N GLY A 530 -2.47 11.68 44.61
CA GLY A 530 -3.70 11.73 45.40
C GLY A 530 -4.68 10.61 45.05
N GLU A 531 -5.84 10.62 45.72
CA GLU A 531 -6.88 9.61 45.51
C GLU A 531 -7.36 9.57 44.04
N TYR A 532 -7.63 8.37 43.54
CA TYR A 532 -8.19 8.16 42.21
C TYR A 532 -9.54 8.88 42.03
N GLY A 533 -9.81 9.38 40.83
CA GLY A 533 -11.02 10.16 40.52
C GLY A 533 -10.97 11.61 40.99
N THR A 534 -9.85 12.07 41.54
CA THR A 534 -9.61 13.49 41.83
C THR A 534 -8.86 14.15 40.68
N ALA A 535 -8.95 15.48 40.57
CA ALA A 535 -8.21 16.23 39.55
C ALA A 535 -6.68 16.11 39.65
N GLY A 536 -6.15 15.61 40.78
CA GLY A 536 -4.72 15.39 40.96
C GLY A 536 -4.22 14.08 40.35
N ASN A 537 -5.10 13.09 40.20
CA ASN A 537 -4.75 11.76 39.72
C ASN A 537 -5.50 11.44 38.41
N PRO A 538 -4.83 11.52 37.24
CA PRO A 538 -5.48 11.43 35.94
C PRO A 538 -5.76 9.98 35.51
N ILE A 539 -5.41 8.97 36.30
CA ILE A 539 -5.64 7.56 35.96
C ILE A 539 -7.13 7.25 36.04
N VAL A 540 -7.73 6.90 34.90
CA VAL A 540 -9.18 6.66 34.74
C VAL A 540 -9.53 5.21 34.40
N ALA A 541 -8.56 4.45 33.91
CA ALA A 541 -8.73 3.05 33.54
C ALA A 541 -7.40 2.30 33.65
N TYR A 542 -7.47 0.98 33.70
CA TYR A 542 -6.29 0.11 33.62
C TYR A 542 -6.63 -1.19 32.88
N ASP A 543 -5.75 -1.59 31.96
CA ASP A 543 -5.71 -2.97 31.48
C ASP A 543 -5.18 -3.86 32.60
N VAL A 544 -6.10 -4.54 33.29
CA VAL A 544 -5.73 -5.40 34.42
C VAL A 544 -5.06 -6.67 33.91
N VAL A 545 -5.63 -7.27 32.86
CA VAL A 545 -5.07 -8.43 32.19
C VAL A 545 -5.01 -8.16 30.69
N ASN A 546 -3.84 -8.39 30.11
CA ASN A 546 -3.61 -8.25 28.67
C ASN A 546 -3.41 -9.63 28.00
N GLU A 547 -4.02 -9.83 26.83
CA GLU A 547 -3.77 -10.93 25.90
C GLU A 547 -3.89 -12.35 26.48
N ALA A 548 -4.94 -12.54 27.27
CA ALA A 548 -5.24 -13.82 27.92
C ALA A 548 -5.89 -14.85 26.99
N ILE A 549 -6.40 -14.44 25.83
CA ILE A 549 -7.24 -15.27 24.97
C ILE A 549 -6.40 -16.04 23.95
N ALA A 550 -6.72 -17.32 23.76
CA ALA A 550 -6.21 -18.17 22.70
C ALA A 550 -7.35 -19.07 22.18
N GLU A 551 -7.84 -18.78 20.98
CA GLU A 551 -8.97 -19.46 20.35
C GLU A 551 -8.69 -20.90 19.93
N SER A 552 -7.42 -21.27 19.81
CA SER A 552 -6.98 -22.66 19.56
C SER A 552 -7.19 -23.58 20.77
N GLU A 553 -7.37 -23.01 21.95
CA GLU A 553 -7.53 -23.74 23.20
C GLU A 553 -9.01 -23.99 23.50
N SER A 554 -9.35 -25.21 23.94
CA SER A 554 -10.76 -25.58 24.18
C SER A 554 -11.48 -24.76 25.26
N ASP A 555 -10.74 -24.12 26.16
CA ASP A 555 -11.25 -23.20 27.19
C ASP A 555 -11.09 -21.72 26.82
N GLY A 556 -10.51 -21.43 25.65
CA GLY A 556 -10.27 -20.09 25.12
C GLY A 556 -9.10 -19.34 25.79
N LEU A 557 -8.29 -19.99 26.63
CA LEU A 557 -7.26 -19.31 27.43
C LEU A 557 -5.85 -19.70 27.01
N ARG A 558 -5.01 -18.68 26.82
CA ARG A 558 -3.58 -18.84 26.54
C ARG A 558 -2.88 -19.62 27.65
N ARG A 559 -2.03 -20.56 27.27
CA ARG A 559 -1.17 -21.34 28.18
C ARG A 559 0.04 -20.54 28.68
N SER A 560 -0.22 -19.43 29.36
CA SER A 560 0.81 -18.59 29.99
C SER A 560 1.28 -19.17 31.32
N ARG A 561 2.44 -18.72 31.83
CA ARG A 561 2.91 -19.11 33.17
C ARG A 561 1.93 -18.74 34.29
N TRP A 562 1.16 -17.66 34.12
CA TRP A 562 0.04 -17.34 35.01
C TRP A 562 -1.01 -18.46 35.02
N PHE A 563 -1.45 -18.91 33.84
CA PHE A 563 -2.42 -19.98 33.70
C PHE A 563 -1.87 -21.34 34.15
N GLU A 564 -0.63 -21.69 33.81
CA GLU A 564 -0.04 -22.99 34.17
C GLU A 564 0.10 -23.18 35.69
N VAL A 565 0.41 -22.12 36.41
CA VAL A 565 0.56 -22.15 37.87
C VAL A 565 -0.80 -22.04 38.55
N LEU A 566 -1.59 -21.02 38.22
CA LEU A 566 -2.83 -20.72 38.95
C LEU A 566 -4.08 -21.36 38.33
N GLY A 567 -4.09 -21.70 37.05
CA GLY A 567 -5.30 -21.98 36.28
C GLY A 567 -6.12 -20.72 36.04
N GLU A 568 -7.32 -20.84 35.46
CA GLU A 568 -8.20 -19.71 35.08
C GLU A 568 -8.43 -18.67 36.21
N GLN A 569 -8.37 -19.08 37.49
CA GLN A 569 -8.54 -18.18 38.65
C GLN A 569 -7.55 -17.01 38.70
N TYR A 570 -6.45 -17.03 37.93
CA TYR A 570 -5.55 -15.87 37.88
C TYR A 570 -6.25 -14.61 37.38
N LEU A 571 -7.25 -14.75 36.48
CA LEU A 571 -8.08 -13.65 36.02
C LEU A 571 -8.92 -13.08 37.17
N ASP A 572 -9.67 -13.95 37.86
CA ASP A 572 -10.50 -13.59 39.01
C ASP A 572 -9.68 -12.82 40.07
N LEU A 573 -8.48 -13.33 40.39
CA LEU A 573 -7.59 -12.73 41.37
C LEU A 573 -7.02 -11.38 40.93
N ALA A 574 -6.59 -11.25 39.67
CA ALA A 574 -6.05 -10.00 39.15
C ALA A 574 -7.07 -8.86 39.24
N PHE A 575 -8.30 -9.10 38.78
CA PHE A 575 -9.40 -8.12 38.85
C PHE A 575 -9.82 -7.81 40.29
N GLN A 576 -9.89 -8.82 41.17
CA GLN A 576 -10.21 -8.58 42.59
C GLN A 576 -9.14 -7.73 43.29
N TYR A 577 -7.85 -8.00 43.03
CA TYR A 577 -6.76 -7.20 43.60
C TYR A 577 -6.75 -5.79 43.02
N ALA A 578 -6.97 -5.63 41.71
CA ALA A 578 -7.05 -4.31 41.09
C ALA A 578 -8.24 -3.51 41.63
N SER A 579 -9.44 -4.09 41.71
CA SER A 579 -10.61 -3.42 42.30
C SER A 579 -10.36 -3.03 43.76
N GLN A 580 -9.74 -3.90 44.56
CA GLN A 580 -9.40 -3.57 45.94
C GLN A 580 -8.37 -2.43 46.04
N ALA A 581 -7.36 -2.41 45.17
CA ALA A 581 -6.24 -1.48 45.23
C ALA A 581 -6.60 -0.09 44.68
N PHE A 582 -7.26 -0.03 43.52
CA PHE A 582 -7.61 1.22 42.85
C PHE A 582 -8.95 1.80 43.32
N ASN A 583 -9.93 0.93 43.62
CA ASN A 583 -11.33 1.33 43.90
C ASN A 583 -11.80 1.00 45.32
N GLY A 584 -10.94 0.42 46.17
CA GLY A 584 -11.35 -0.01 47.52
C GLY A 584 -12.34 -1.18 47.54
N GLY A 585 -12.47 -1.91 46.43
CA GLY A 585 -13.43 -3.00 46.24
C GLY A 585 -14.78 -2.55 45.68
N ASP A 586 -14.91 -1.28 45.30
CA ASP A 586 -16.08 -0.75 44.61
C ASP A 586 -16.04 -1.12 43.12
N THR A 587 -17.12 -1.69 42.61
CA THR A 587 -17.29 -2.01 41.18
C THR A 587 -17.70 -0.80 40.36
N ASP A 588 -18.18 0.27 40.99
CA ASP A 588 -18.47 1.55 40.33
C ASP A 588 -17.37 2.60 40.64
N GLY A 589 -16.16 2.12 40.93
CA GLY A 589 -15.03 2.94 41.36
C GLY A 589 -14.48 3.87 40.28
N PRO A 590 -13.62 4.83 40.66
CA PRO A 590 -13.12 5.86 39.75
C PRO A 590 -12.18 5.34 38.65
N VAL A 591 -11.60 4.15 38.80
CA VAL A 591 -10.72 3.51 37.80
C VAL A 591 -11.42 2.31 37.18
N GLN A 592 -11.70 2.36 35.88
CA GLN A 592 -12.35 1.27 35.16
C GLN A 592 -11.36 0.15 34.83
N LEU A 593 -11.75 -1.11 35.05
CA LEU A 593 -10.88 -2.28 34.94
C LEU A 593 -11.17 -3.09 33.67
N PHE A 594 -10.17 -3.18 32.79
CA PHE A 594 -10.32 -3.78 31.45
C PHE A 594 -9.61 -5.13 31.30
N LEU A 595 -10.25 -6.02 30.54
CA LEU A 595 -9.60 -7.16 29.88
C LEU A 595 -9.30 -6.75 28.42
N ASN A 596 -8.03 -6.67 28.03
CA ASN A 596 -7.60 -6.17 26.73
C ASN A 596 -6.98 -7.29 25.87
N ASP A 597 -7.30 -7.34 24.58
CA ASP A 597 -6.76 -8.35 23.65
C ASP A 597 -6.75 -7.89 22.17
N TYR A 598 -5.85 -8.46 21.37
CA TYR A 598 -5.79 -8.26 19.91
C TYR A 598 -6.62 -9.26 19.13
N ASN A 599 -6.77 -9.05 17.82
CA ASN A 599 -7.50 -9.94 16.91
C ASN A 599 -8.95 -10.22 17.34
N THR A 600 -9.53 -9.37 18.19
CA THR A 600 -10.90 -9.54 18.67
C THR A 600 -11.92 -9.32 17.56
N GLU A 601 -11.53 -8.69 16.46
CA GLU A 601 -12.25 -8.62 15.18
C GLU A 601 -12.36 -9.97 14.47
N LEU A 602 -11.47 -10.93 14.74
CA LEU A 602 -11.53 -12.26 14.14
C LEU A 602 -12.64 -13.10 14.79
N PRO A 603 -13.54 -13.75 14.02
CA PRO A 603 -14.69 -14.47 14.56
C PRO A 603 -14.36 -15.53 15.63
N ALA A 604 -13.28 -16.30 15.44
CA ALA A 604 -12.86 -17.33 16.38
C ALA A 604 -12.43 -16.75 17.73
N LYS A 605 -11.57 -15.73 17.70
CA LYS A 605 -11.05 -15.07 18.91
C LYS A 605 -12.13 -14.24 19.63
N ARG A 606 -13.00 -13.56 18.87
CA ARG A 606 -14.23 -12.92 19.40
C ARG A 606 -15.05 -13.89 20.25
N ARG A 607 -15.33 -15.07 19.72
CA ARG A 607 -16.14 -16.09 20.40
C ARG A 607 -15.44 -16.60 21.67
N ALA A 608 -14.15 -16.93 21.56
CA ALA A 608 -13.36 -17.41 22.71
C ALA A 608 -13.35 -16.37 23.84
N MET A 609 -13.15 -15.09 23.51
CA MET A 609 -13.16 -14.01 24.49
C MET A 609 -14.55 -13.82 25.12
N LEU A 610 -15.64 -13.87 24.35
CA LEU A 610 -17.01 -13.83 24.90
C LEU A 610 -17.26 -14.98 25.89
N ASP A 611 -16.82 -16.19 25.55
CA ASP A 611 -16.97 -17.35 26.42
C ASP A 611 -16.17 -17.21 27.72
N VAL A 612 -14.98 -16.58 27.69
CA VAL A 612 -14.19 -16.27 28.88
C VAL A 612 -14.86 -15.17 29.71
N VAL A 613 -15.28 -14.07 29.10
CA VAL A 613 -15.92 -12.93 29.79
C VAL A 613 -17.22 -13.37 30.47
N ASN A 614 -18.06 -14.16 29.80
CA ASN A 614 -19.29 -14.68 30.40
C ASN A 614 -19.01 -15.55 31.65
N ARG A 615 -17.88 -16.28 31.66
CA ARG A 615 -17.45 -17.04 32.86
C ARG A 615 -16.98 -16.13 33.98
N LEU A 616 -16.28 -15.03 33.68
CA LEU A 616 -15.89 -14.02 34.68
C LEU A 616 -17.12 -13.35 35.31
N LEU A 617 -18.07 -12.91 34.47
CA LEU A 617 -19.32 -12.31 34.93
C LEU A 617 -20.16 -13.28 35.76
N ALA A 618 -20.24 -14.56 35.37
CA ALA A 618 -20.95 -15.58 36.14
C ALA A 618 -20.32 -15.88 37.51
N ARG A 619 -19.06 -15.47 37.73
CA ARG A 619 -18.34 -15.59 39.00
C ARG A 619 -18.26 -14.26 39.77
N ASP A 620 -19.01 -13.25 39.36
CA ASP A 620 -19.02 -11.91 39.97
C ASP A 620 -17.61 -11.27 40.03
N VAL A 621 -16.77 -11.53 39.01
CA VAL A 621 -15.45 -10.88 38.89
C VAL A 621 -15.65 -9.40 38.51
N PRO A 622 -14.95 -8.45 39.16
CA PRO A 622 -15.14 -7.02 38.93
C PRO A 622 -14.40 -6.56 37.66
N VAL A 623 -14.91 -6.98 36.50
CA VAL A 623 -14.50 -6.49 35.18
C VAL A 623 -15.49 -5.43 34.72
N ASP A 624 -15.00 -4.24 34.39
CA ASP A 624 -15.85 -3.10 34.02
C ASP A 624 -15.93 -2.94 32.50
N GLY A 625 -14.87 -3.35 31.79
CA GLY A 625 -14.78 -3.17 30.35
C GLY A 625 -13.92 -4.17 29.60
N LEU A 626 -14.04 -4.11 28.27
CA LEU A 626 -13.31 -4.93 27.32
C LEU A 626 -12.54 -4.02 26.34
N GLY A 627 -11.25 -4.29 26.18
CA GLY A 627 -10.35 -3.57 25.28
C GLY A 627 -10.21 -4.31 23.95
N HIS A 628 -10.39 -3.58 22.85
CA HIS A 628 -10.12 -4.02 21.50
C HIS A 628 -8.86 -3.34 20.99
N GLN A 629 -7.73 -4.05 20.97
CA GLN A 629 -6.47 -3.45 20.51
C GLN A 629 -6.60 -2.97 19.06
N PHE A 630 -7.17 -3.80 18.18
CA PHE A 630 -7.38 -3.48 16.75
C PHE A 630 -6.09 -3.09 16.01
N HIS A 631 -5.03 -3.89 16.19
CA HIS A 631 -3.88 -3.91 15.30
C HIS A 631 -4.23 -4.49 13.92
N VAL A 632 -4.85 -3.69 13.06
CA VAL A 632 -5.42 -4.13 11.78
C VAL A 632 -4.44 -3.93 10.62
N ASN A 633 -4.86 -4.23 9.40
CA ASN A 633 -4.18 -3.89 8.15
C ASN A 633 -5.23 -3.43 7.14
N LEU A 634 -4.82 -2.82 6.03
CA LEU A 634 -5.76 -2.24 5.05
C LEU A 634 -6.70 -3.27 4.39
N LEU A 635 -6.39 -4.56 4.46
CA LEU A 635 -7.23 -5.64 3.92
C LEU A 635 -8.25 -6.15 4.95
N GLN A 636 -8.08 -5.83 6.24
CA GLN A 636 -8.96 -6.29 7.30
C GLN A 636 -10.34 -5.62 7.17
N PRO A 637 -11.44 -6.38 6.97
CA PRO A 637 -12.76 -5.78 6.78
C PRO A 637 -13.23 -5.03 8.02
N VAL A 638 -13.59 -3.75 7.87
CA VAL A 638 -14.17 -2.91 8.94
C VAL A 638 -15.46 -3.54 9.52
N SER A 639 -16.19 -4.32 8.72
CA SER A 639 -17.38 -5.07 9.16
C SER A 639 -17.07 -6.09 10.26
N GLN A 640 -15.86 -6.66 10.32
CA GLN A 640 -15.46 -7.58 11.37
C GLN A 640 -15.20 -6.87 12.70
N MET A 641 -14.61 -5.67 12.66
CA MET A 641 -14.48 -4.81 13.85
C MET A 641 -15.86 -4.42 14.38
N LYS A 642 -16.76 -4.01 13.48
CA LYS A 642 -18.16 -3.71 13.82
C LYS A 642 -18.85 -4.91 14.49
N ALA A 643 -18.70 -6.10 13.92
CA ALA A 643 -19.30 -7.33 14.46
C ALA A 643 -18.77 -7.66 15.86
N SER A 644 -17.53 -7.30 16.19
CA SER A 644 -17.01 -7.43 17.55
C SER A 644 -17.67 -6.46 18.50
N ILE A 645 -17.69 -5.16 18.18
CA ILE A 645 -18.32 -4.16 19.05
C ILE A 645 -19.80 -4.51 19.31
N ASP A 646 -20.53 -4.95 18.28
CA ASP A 646 -21.91 -5.41 18.41
C ASP A 646 -22.05 -6.64 19.32
N ALA A 647 -21.17 -7.62 19.18
CA ALA A 647 -21.23 -8.85 19.97
C ALA A 647 -20.93 -8.60 21.44
N PHE A 648 -19.90 -7.80 21.74
CA PHE A 648 -19.51 -7.48 23.12
C PHE A 648 -20.47 -6.52 23.82
N ALA A 649 -21.24 -5.70 23.08
CA ALA A 649 -22.30 -4.87 23.65
C ALA A 649 -23.36 -5.69 24.41
N THR A 650 -23.53 -6.98 24.08
CA THR A 650 -24.46 -7.89 24.77
C THR A 650 -24.05 -8.24 26.20
N THR A 651 -22.79 -8.02 26.57
CA THR A 651 -22.27 -8.26 27.94
C THR A 651 -22.69 -7.17 28.92
N GLY A 652 -23.02 -5.97 28.42
CA GLY A 652 -23.29 -4.78 29.23
C GLY A 652 -22.05 -4.08 29.80
N LEU A 653 -20.85 -4.56 29.46
CA LEU A 653 -19.58 -3.95 29.86
C LEU A 653 -19.22 -2.74 29.00
N LEU A 654 -18.36 -1.87 29.53
CA LEU A 654 -17.72 -0.80 28.75
C LEU A 654 -16.86 -1.41 27.63
N GLN A 655 -16.69 -0.67 26.53
CA GLN A 655 -15.80 -1.07 25.44
C GLN A 655 -14.86 0.08 25.11
N ALA A 656 -13.59 -0.23 24.88
CA ALA A 656 -12.58 0.73 24.44
C ALA A 656 -11.84 0.18 23.22
N VAL A 657 -11.51 1.05 22.26
CA VAL A 657 -10.47 0.75 21.27
C VAL A 657 -9.15 1.23 21.86
N THR A 658 -8.19 0.34 22.03
CA THR A 658 -7.05 0.57 22.94
C THR A 658 -5.73 0.78 22.21
N GLU A 659 -5.54 0.23 21.00
CA GLU A 659 -4.22 0.19 20.35
C GLU A 659 -4.30 0.27 18.81
N LEU A 660 -5.22 1.09 18.27
CA LEU A 660 -5.50 1.09 16.84
C LEU A 660 -4.29 1.59 16.02
N ASP A 661 -3.86 0.77 15.07
CA ASP A 661 -2.87 1.08 14.05
C ASP A 661 -3.13 0.26 12.77
N ALA A 662 -2.74 0.78 11.60
CA ALA A 662 -3.08 0.16 10.31
C ALA A 662 -1.95 0.33 9.27
N PRO A 663 -0.88 -0.49 9.28
CA PRO A 663 0.26 -0.33 8.40
C PRO A 663 -0.06 -0.65 6.96
N ILE A 664 0.64 0.05 6.08
CA ILE A 664 0.72 -0.22 4.67
C ILE A 664 1.69 -1.37 4.44
N ASP A 665 1.21 -2.41 3.77
CA ASP A 665 2.07 -3.52 3.37
C ASP A 665 3.08 -3.14 2.28
N GLY A 666 4.32 -3.57 2.45
CA GLY A 666 5.40 -3.39 1.49
C GLY A 666 5.84 -1.94 1.34
N THR A 667 6.24 -1.53 0.12
CA THR A 667 6.69 -0.16 -0.12
C THR A 667 5.55 0.84 0.13
N VAL A 668 5.79 1.79 1.03
CA VAL A 668 4.93 2.96 1.25
C VAL A 668 5.01 3.87 0.03
N SER A 669 3.86 4.20 -0.55
CA SER A 669 3.73 5.12 -1.67
C SER A 669 2.59 6.11 -1.40
N GLN A 670 2.56 7.24 -2.12
CA GLN A 670 1.50 8.23 -1.97
C GLN A 670 0.10 7.62 -2.19
N GLU A 671 -0.03 6.73 -3.16
CA GLU A 671 -1.30 6.04 -3.45
C GLU A 671 -1.77 5.19 -2.28
N LYS A 672 -0.85 4.43 -1.66
CA LYS A 672 -1.18 3.60 -0.49
C LYS A 672 -1.45 4.43 0.76
N LEU A 673 -0.81 5.59 0.92
CA LEU A 673 -1.13 6.56 1.96
C LEU A 673 -2.55 7.10 1.80
N VAL A 674 -2.98 7.39 0.57
CA VAL A 674 -4.37 7.78 0.29
C VAL A 674 -5.33 6.62 0.57
N ALA A 675 -5.01 5.39 0.15
CA ALA A 675 -5.83 4.22 0.45
C ALA A 675 -5.97 3.97 1.96
N GLN A 676 -4.87 4.12 2.72
CA GLN A 676 -4.88 4.12 4.18
C GLN A 676 -5.77 5.23 4.74
N GLY A 677 -5.76 6.43 4.16
CA GLY A 677 -6.68 7.52 4.48
C GLY A 677 -8.15 7.11 4.39
N TYR A 678 -8.55 6.47 3.29
CA TYR A 678 -9.92 5.96 3.15
C TYR A 678 -10.22 4.80 4.11
N TYR A 679 -9.24 3.95 4.41
CA TYR A 679 -9.40 2.89 5.39
C TYR A 679 -9.68 3.46 6.80
N TYR A 680 -8.90 4.45 7.24
CA TYR A 680 -9.15 5.17 8.49
C TYR A 680 -10.52 5.87 8.47
N ALA A 681 -10.94 6.45 7.35
CA ALA A 681 -12.28 7.01 7.21
C ALA A 681 -13.38 5.96 7.45
N ASP A 682 -13.28 4.78 6.81
CA ASP A 682 -14.25 3.71 6.99
C ASP A 682 -14.28 3.20 8.45
N VAL A 683 -13.12 3.05 9.09
CA VAL A 683 -13.01 2.67 10.51
C VAL A 683 -13.68 3.72 11.40
N PHE A 684 -13.37 5.00 11.26
CA PHE A 684 -13.90 6.04 12.13
C PHE A 684 -15.36 6.39 11.84
N ASP A 685 -15.83 6.25 10.59
CA ASP A 685 -17.26 6.30 10.23
C ASP A 685 -18.04 5.16 10.91
N MET A 686 -17.43 3.99 11.04
CA MET A 686 -17.99 2.87 11.82
C MET A 686 -17.98 3.18 13.33
N LEU A 687 -16.84 3.60 13.89
CA LEU A 687 -16.73 3.87 15.34
C LEU A 687 -17.66 5.00 15.81
N ARG A 688 -17.92 6.02 14.97
CA ARG A 688 -18.89 7.08 15.27
C ARG A 688 -20.32 6.59 15.51
N GLN A 689 -20.66 5.38 15.06
CA GLN A 689 -21.95 4.74 15.35
C GLN A 689 -22.06 4.24 16.80
N TYR A 690 -20.94 4.24 17.54
CA TYR A 690 -20.82 3.78 18.92
C TYR A 690 -20.35 4.93 19.82
N PRO A 691 -21.20 5.92 20.13
CA PRO A 691 -20.81 7.07 20.94
C PRO A 691 -20.50 6.71 22.40
N ASP A 692 -20.91 5.53 22.86
CA ASP A 692 -20.72 5.06 24.25
C ASP A 692 -19.38 4.34 24.47
N LEU A 693 -18.47 4.32 23.47
CA LEU A 693 -17.11 3.83 23.65
C LEU A 693 -16.39 4.65 24.74
N PHE A 694 -15.68 3.96 25.63
CA PHE A 694 -14.96 4.59 26.75
C PHE A 694 -13.81 5.50 26.28
N SER A 695 -13.11 5.05 25.25
CA SER A 695 -12.07 5.81 24.53
C SER A 695 -11.71 5.08 23.24
N VAL A 696 -11.04 5.81 22.34
CA VAL A 696 -10.34 5.23 21.19
C VAL A 696 -8.92 5.75 21.17
N THR A 697 -7.97 4.83 21.24
CA THR A 697 -6.54 5.12 21.38
C THR A 697 -5.80 4.65 20.15
N LEU A 698 -4.94 5.51 19.61
CA LEU A 698 -3.99 5.17 18.54
C LEU A 698 -2.67 4.72 19.14
N TRP A 699 -2.05 3.67 18.59
CA TRP A 699 -0.84 3.07 19.17
C TRP A 699 0.46 3.75 18.71
N GLY A 700 0.50 5.06 18.89
CA GLY A 700 1.67 5.90 18.62
C GLY A 700 1.26 7.26 18.03
N PRO A 701 2.06 8.32 18.26
CA PRO A 701 1.73 9.66 17.77
C PRO A 701 2.12 9.89 16.30
N TYR A 702 3.15 9.22 15.79
CA TYR A 702 3.66 9.34 14.41
C TYR A 702 4.47 8.11 13.99
N ASP A 703 4.66 7.90 12.69
CA ASP A 703 5.07 6.62 12.09
C ASP A 703 6.32 5.96 12.69
N SER A 704 7.42 6.68 12.94
CA SER A 704 8.65 6.15 13.56
C SER A 704 8.51 5.82 15.05
N ARG A 705 7.37 6.16 15.66
CA ARG A 705 7.01 5.77 17.03
C ARG A 705 6.02 4.61 17.06
N SER A 706 5.67 4.07 15.91
CA SER A 706 5.01 2.78 15.83
C SER A 706 6.01 1.65 16.09
N TRP A 707 5.57 0.61 16.79
CA TRP A 707 6.26 -0.67 16.89
C TRP A 707 6.19 -1.49 15.58
N ARG A 708 5.29 -1.10 14.65
CA ARG A 708 5.09 -1.71 13.34
C ARG A 708 5.66 -0.82 12.22
N GLU A 709 6.31 -1.44 11.24
CA GLU A 709 6.70 -0.77 9.99
C GLU A 709 5.49 -0.45 9.10
N GLY A 710 5.70 0.28 7.99
CA GLY A 710 4.65 0.52 6.99
C GLY A 710 3.81 1.76 7.24
N ALA A 711 4.34 2.76 7.94
CA ALA A 711 3.68 4.06 8.17
C ALA A 711 2.23 3.94 8.69
N PRO A 712 1.98 3.27 9.84
CA PRO A 712 0.62 2.90 10.26
C PRO A 712 -0.22 4.02 10.89
N LEU A 713 0.35 5.18 11.21
CA LEU A 713 -0.26 6.18 12.08
C LEU A 713 -0.75 7.44 11.32
N PRO A 714 -1.51 8.35 11.94
CA PRO A 714 -2.05 9.52 11.22
C PRO A 714 -1.04 10.63 10.89
N PHE A 715 0.14 10.60 11.50
CA PHE A 715 1.18 11.61 11.32
C PHE A 715 2.50 10.98 10.86
N ASP A 716 3.24 11.70 10.01
CA ASP A 716 4.56 11.28 9.54
C ASP A 716 5.68 11.68 10.52
N ASP A 717 6.93 11.31 10.20
CA ASP A 717 8.11 11.57 11.04
C ASP A 717 8.53 13.04 11.12
N ASP A 718 7.89 13.88 10.32
CA ASP A 718 7.98 15.33 10.38
C ASP A 718 6.80 15.94 11.16
N LEU A 719 6.00 15.10 11.83
CA LEU A 719 4.85 15.47 12.66
C LEU A 719 3.76 16.19 11.86
N GLN A 720 3.67 15.91 10.56
CA GLN A 720 2.68 16.47 9.66
C GLN A 720 1.53 15.48 9.45
N ALA A 721 0.32 15.99 9.22
CA ALA A 721 -0.85 15.17 8.98
C ALA A 721 -0.77 14.41 7.65
N LYS A 722 -0.98 13.09 7.71
CA LYS A 722 -1.11 12.21 6.54
C LYS A 722 -2.57 12.14 6.07
N PRO A 723 -2.86 11.54 4.91
CA PRO A 723 -4.26 11.24 4.54
C PRO A 723 -5.01 10.43 5.61
N ALA A 724 -4.34 9.58 6.39
CA ALA A 724 -4.92 8.91 7.56
C ALA A 724 -5.54 9.87 8.58
N PHE A 725 -4.88 11.00 8.89
CA PHE A 725 -5.46 12.05 9.74
C PHE A 725 -6.74 12.62 9.17
N TRP A 726 -6.75 12.97 7.87
CA TRP A 726 -7.94 13.49 7.21
C TRP A 726 -9.05 12.45 7.11
N GLY A 727 -8.72 11.17 6.93
CA GLY A 727 -9.70 10.09 7.02
C GLY A 727 -10.39 10.04 8.36
N ILE A 728 -9.65 10.27 9.45
CA ILE A 728 -10.23 10.38 10.80
C ILE A 728 -11.13 11.62 10.91
N VAL A 729 -10.67 12.78 10.46
CA VAL A 729 -11.33 14.08 10.70
C VAL A 729 -12.45 14.37 9.71
N ASP A 730 -12.13 14.43 8.42
CA ASP A 730 -13.06 14.78 7.33
C ASP A 730 -12.68 14.04 6.05
N ARG A 731 -13.50 13.05 5.68
CA ARG A 731 -13.37 12.26 4.44
C ARG A 731 -13.33 13.15 3.19
N GLY A 732 -13.93 14.34 3.23
CA GLY A 732 -13.95 15.30 2.12
C GLY A 732 -12.59 15.92 1.80
N GLU A 733 -11.66 15.94 2.78
CA GLU A 733 -10.29 16.46 2.62
C GLU A 733 -9.32 15.40 2.08
N LEU A 734 -9.77 14.15 1.92
CA LEU A 734 -8.95 13.10 1.34
C LEU A 734 -8.70 13.36 -0.15
N PRO A 735 -7.46 13.14 -0.63
CA PRO A 735 -7.18 13.10 -2.05
C PRO A 735 -8.07 12.09 -2.79
N THR A 736 -8.22 12.23 -4.10
CA THR A 736 -8.99 11.26 -4.90
C THR A 736 -8.34 9.89 -4.79
N LEU A 737 -9.12 8.86 -4.46
CA LEU A 737 -8.62 7.49 -4.39
C LEU A 737 -8.25 6.99 -5.80
N THR A 738 -6.97 6.68 -6.00
CA THR A 738 -6.52 5.91 -7.15
C THR A 738 -7.07 4.49 -7.06
N ARG A 739 -7.95 4.09 -7.97
CA ARG A 739 -8.53 2.76 -8.04
C ARG A 739 -7.56 1.77 -8.68
N LEU A 740 -7.55 0.55 -8.16
CA LEU A 740 -6.70 -0.56 -8.60
C LEU A 740 -7.53 -1.62 -9.32
N ALA A 741 -7.00 -2.19 -10.41
CA ALA A 741 -7.57 -3.34 -11.09
C ALA A 741 -6.48 -4.35 -11.49
N ASP A 742 -6.78 -5.64 -11.38
CA ASP A 742 -5.88 -6.68 -11.87
C ASP A 742 -6.18 -7.02 -13.32
N ALA A 743 -5.12 -7.14 -14.12
CA ALA A 743 -5.15 -7.69 -15.47
C ALA A 743 -4.42 -9.03 -15.44
N HIS A 744 -5.15 -10.13 -15.61
CA HIS A 744 -4.56 -11.46 -15.71
C HIS A 744 -3.92 -11.68 -17.08
N ALA A 745 -2.83 -12.44 -17.13
CA ALA A 745 -2.20 -12.78 -18.39
C ALA A 745 -3.15 -13.61 -19.28
N GLY A 746 -3.29 -13.24 -20.55
CA GLY A 746 -4.19 -13.90 -21.49
C GLY A 746 -4.23 -13.21 -22.86
N THR A 747 -4.58 -13.99 -23.89
CA THR A 747 -4.72 -13.51 -25.29
C THR A 747 -6.12 -13.85 -25.83
N PRO A 748 -7.18 -13.23 -25.28
CA PRO A 748 -8.55 -13.52 -25.70
C PRO A 748 -8.74 -13.22 -27.19
N THR A 749 -9.48 -14.09 -27.86
CA THR A 749 -9.65 -14.10 -29.32
C THR A 749 -10.80 -13.22 -29.82
N GLY A 750 -11.61 -12.67 -28.91
CA GLY A 750 -12.74 -11.80 -29.22
C GLY A 750 -13.66 -11.58 -28.02
N VAL A 751 -14.83 -10.98 -28.26
CA VAL A 751 -15.86 -10.75 -27.22
C VAL A 751 -16.52 -12.05 -26.72
N ASP A 752 -16.56 -13.08 -27.57
CA ASP A 752 -17.14 -14.39 -27.26
C ASP A 752 -16.12 -15.37 -26.65
N ASP A 753 -14.91 -14.89 -26.34
CA ASP A 753 -13.88 -15.75 -25.76
C ASP A 753 -14.32 -16.26 -24.37
N PRO A 754 -14.37 -17.58 -24.15
CA PRO A 754 -14.90 -18.15 -22.92
C PRO A 754 -14.05 -17.80 -21.69
N THR A 755 -12.81 -17.32 -21.85
CA THR A 755 -11.96 -16.92 -20.72
C THR A 755 -12.42 -15.64 -20.03
N TRP A 756 -13.29 -14.84 -20.65
CA TRP A 756 -13.88 -13.67 -20.01
C TRP A 756 -14.82 -14.04 -18.85
N ARG A 757 -15.54 -15.16 -18.95
CA ARG A 757 -16.49 -15.56 -17.90
C ARG A 757 -15.81 -16.05 -16.62
N LEU A 758 -14.52 -16.38 -16.67
CA LEU A 758 -13.79 -16.96 -15.52
C LEU A 758 -13.59 -15.97 -14.38
N LEU A 759 -13.63 -14.67 -14.67
CA LEU A 759 -13.50 -13.62 -13.68
C LEU A 759 -14.75 -12.74 -13.68
N PRO A 760 -15.15 -12.19 -12.54
CA PRO A 760 -16.17 -11.15 -12.50
C PRO A 760 -15.68 -9.87 -13.15
N GLU A 761 -16.62 -9.02 -13.56
CA GLU A 761 -16.29 -7.70 -14.08
C GLU A 761 -15.96 -6.72 -12.95
N THR A 762 -14.97 -5.87 -13.19
CA THR A 762 -14.75 -4.68 -12.37
C THR A 762 -15.90 -3.70 -12.61
N SER A 763 -16.79 -3.57 -11.63
CA SER A 763 -17.99 -2.73 -11.71
C SER A 763 -17.68 -1.24 -11.67
N PHE A 764 -18.51 -0.46 -12.38
CA PHE A 764 -18.57 1.00 -12.29
C PHE A 764 -19.99 1.54 -11.96
N GLY A 765 -20.85 0.66 -11.41
CA GLY A 765 -22.24 0.96 -11.01
C GLY A 765 -23.30 0.48 -12.01
N ASP A 766 -24.53 0.26 -11.53
CA ASP A 766 -25.74 -0.04 -12.32
C ASP A 766 -25.57 -1.09 -13.44
N ALA A 767 -25.05 -2.28 -13.11
CA ALA A 767 -24.89 -3.43 -14.01
C ALA A 767 -23.92 -3.22 -15.19
N THR A 768 -22.93 -2.35 -15.01
CA THR A 768 -21.97 -1.99 -16.05
C THR A 768 -20.54 -2.22 -15.56
N GLY A 769 -19.69 -2.89 -16.36
CA GLY A 769 -18.38 -3.39 -15.91
C GLY A 769 -17.32 -3.59 -17.01
N PHE A 770 -16.09 -3.88 -16.59
CA PHE A 770 -14.98 -4.18 -17.50
C PHE A 770 -14.08 -5.29 -16.97
N GLN A 771 -13.32 -5.92 -17.87
CA GLN A 771 -12.23 -6.82 -17.51
C GLN A 771 -10.99 -6.53 -18.35
N LEU A 772 -9.81 -6.88 -17.83
CA LEU A 772 -8.54 -6.71 -18.52
C LEU A 772 -7.82 -8.06 -18.68
N ARG A 773 -7.15 -8.25 -19.81
CA ARG A 773 -6.15 -9.30 -20.04
C ARG A 773 -4.88 -8.69 -20.58
N TRP A 774 -3.71 -9.22 -20.24
CA TRP A 774 -2.44 -8.73 -20.79
C TRP A 774 -1.62 -9.82 -21.46
N SER A 775 -0.82 -9.41 -22.44
CA SER A 775 0.18 -10.25 -23.09
C SER A 775 1.39 -9.40 -23.51
N ALA A 776 2.37 -10.03 -24.16
CA ALA A 776 3.49 -9.30 -24.75
C ALA A 776 3.02 -8.21 -25.75
N ASP A 777 1.89 -8.42 -26.41
CA ASP A 777 1.34 -7.53 -27.44
C ASP A 777 0.59 -6.32 -26.85
N GLY A 778 0.23 -6.36 -25.57
CA GLY A 778 -0.45 -5.26 -24.88
C GLY A 778 -1.57 -5.72 -23.95
N LEU A 779 -2.44 -4.78 -23.58
CA LEU A 779 -3.64 -5.05 -22.80
C LEU A 779 -4.83 -5.24 -23.76
N VAL A 780 -5.78 -6.09 -23.40
CA VAL A 780 -7.09 -6.23 -24.05
C VAL A 780 -8.14 -5.96 -22.99
N ALA A 781 -9.06 -5.04 -23.28
CA ALA A 781 -10.17 -4.72 -22.39
C ALA A 781 -11.48 -5.30 -22.93
N TYR A 782 -12.20 -6.05 -22.10
CA TYR A 782 -13.61 -6.39 -22.30
C TYR A 782 -14.50 -5.37 -21.61
N VAL A 783 -15.64 -5.06 -22.21
CA VAL A 783 -16.59 -4.04 -21.74
C VAL A 783 -17.98 -4.58 -21.89
N GLU A 784 -18.76 -4.45 -20.82
CA GLU A 784 -20.20 -4.59 -20.89
C GLU A 784 -20.82 -3.24 -20.56
N VAL A 785 -21.61 -2.68 -21.49
CA VAL A 785 -22.41 -1.48 -21.24
C VAL A 785 -23.89 -1.85 -21.23
N ALA A 786 -24.54 -1.76 -20.07
CA ALA A 786 -25.98 -1.86 -19.92
C ALA A 786 -26.63 -0.52 -20.29
N ASP A 787 -27.55 -0.55 -21.27
CA ASP A 787 -28.24 0.65 -21.73
C ASP A 787 -29.71 0.34 -22.06
N ALA A 788 -30.61 0.96 -21.31
CA ALA A 788 -32.05 0.77 -21.47
C ALA A 788 -32.67 1.68 -22.55
N THR A 789 -31.93 2.67 -23.05
CA THR A 789 -32.37 3.68 -24.03
C THR A 789 -31.55 3.57 -25.31
N ASP A 790 -31.76 2.51 -26.09
CA ASP A 790 -31.13 2.32 -27.40
C ASP A 790 -31.62 3.39 -28.42
N ASP A 791 -30.88 4.49 -28.58
CA ASP A 791 -31.21 5.58 -29.51
C ASP A 791 -30.24 5.77 -30.69
N GLY A 792 -29.04 5.17 -30.65
CA GLY A 792 -28.12 5.12 -31.78
C GLY A 792 -26.66 5.46 -31.44
N ALA A 793 -25.99 6.17 -32.38
CA ALA A 793 -24.53 6.25 -32.53
C ALA A 793 -23.76 7.11 -31.50
N ASP A 794 -24.45 7.65 -30.50
CA ASP A 794 -23.91 8.66 -29.58
C ASP A 794 -23.34 8.06 -28.27
N ASP A 795 -23.52 6.75 -28.05
CA ASP A 795 -22.91 6.01 -26.94
C ASP A 795 -21.45 5.65 -27.24
N VAL A 796 -20.54 6.17 -26.42
CA VAL A 796 -19.11 5.86 -26.51
C VAL A 796 -18.52 5.35 -25.20
N VAL A 797 -17.49 4.53 -25.36
CA VAL A 797 -16.61 4.05 -24.31
C VAL A 797 -15.23 4.61 -24.55
N ASP A 798 -14.80 5.54 -23.70
CA ASP A 798 -13.41 6.01 -23.73
C ASP A 798 -12.48 5.03 -22.99
N LEU A 799 -11.22 4.98 -23.41
CA LEU A 799 -10.13 4.22 -22.82
C LEU A 799 -8.88 5.13 -22.83
N PHE A 800 -8.38 5.54 -21.67
CA PHE A 800 -7.16 6.34 -21.58
C PHE A 800 -6.04 5.50 -20.99
N ALA A 801 -4.91 5.38 -21.69
CA ALA A 801 -3.72 4.72 -21.19
C ALA A 801 -2.46 5.56 -21.44
N ALA A 802 -1.91 6.14 -20.37
CA ALA A 802 -0.82 7.11 -20.43
C ALA A 802 -1.14 8.26 -21.42
N ASP A 803 -0.40 8.39 -22.52
CA ASP A 803 -0.57 9.39 -23.57
C ASP A 803 -1.60 9.00 -24.65
N GLN A 804 -2.25 7.84 -24.51
CA GLN A 804 -3.18 7.31 -25.49
C GLN A 804 -4.62 7.43 -25.03
N HIS A 805 -5.49 7.85 -25.95
CA HIS A 805 -6.93 7.90 -25.77
C HIS A 805 -7.60 7.18 -26.94
N VAL A 806 -8.41 6.18 -26.63
CA VAL A 806 -9.20 5.41 -27.58
C VAL A 806 -10.67 5.59 -27.24
N THR A 807 -11.45 6.08 -28.20
CA THR A 807 -12.92 6.12 -28.09
C THR A 807 -13.49 4.98 -28.92
N VAL A 808 -14.31 4.13 -28.30
CA VAL A 808 -15.01 3.03 -28.98
C VAL A 808 -16.47 3.39 -29.09
N HIS A 809 -17.00 3.41 -30.32
CA HIS A 809 -18.42 3.63 -30.57
C HIS A 809 -19.18 2.30 -30.50
N ARG A 810 -20.45 2.35 -30.07
CA ARG A 810 -21.37 1.21 -30.09
C ARG A 810 -21.47 0.51 -31.45
N SER A 811 -21.27 1.24 -32.56
CA SER A 811 -21.26 0.70 -33.93
C SER A 811 -20.04 -0.16 -34.26
N ASP A 812 -18.96 -0.05 -33.48
CA ASP A 812 -17.72 -0.79 -33.67
C ASP A 812 -17.69 -2.10 -32.85
N ALA A 813 -18.75 -2.34 -32.07
CA ALA A 813 -18.91 -3.40 -31.09
C ALA A 813 -19.80 -4.56 -31.59
N GLY A 814 -19.61 -5.77 -31.05
CA GLY A 814 -20.54 -6.88 -31.25
C GLY A 814 -21.78 -6.69 -30.38
N VAL A 815 -22.91 -6.25 -30.96
CA VAL A 815 -24.15 -5.96 -30.21
C VAL A 815 -24.98 -7.25 -30.00
N VAL A 816 -25.38 -7.51 -28.75
CA VAL A 816 -26.39 -8.54 -28.41
C VAL A 816 -27.49 -7.86 -27.59
N ALA A 817 -28.76 -8.13 -27.94
CA ALA A 817 -29.95 -7.39 -27.51
C ALA A 817 -29.89 -6.84 -26.05
N THR A 818 -30.07 -5.52 -25.91
CA THR A 818 -30.07 -4.68 -24.69
C THR A 818 -28.72 -4.34 -24.02
N ALA A 819 -27.59 -4.85 -24.52
CA ALA A 819 -26.25 -4.48 -24.06
C ALA A 819 -25.25 -4.35 -25.23
N SER A 820 -24.19 -3.55 -25.08
CA SER A 820 -23.09 -3.52 -26.05
C SER A 820 -21.84 -4.16 -25.47
N ARG A 821 -21.24 -5.12 -26.20
CA ARG A 821 -20.00 -5.82 -25.82
C ARG A 821 -18.88 -5.53 -26.80
N THR A 822 -17.72 -5.12 -26.29
CA THR A 822 -16.55 -4.85 -27.12
C THR A 822 -15.29 -5.40 -26.46
N ALA A 823 -14.39 -5.97 -27.28
CA ALA A 823 -13.05 -6.37 -26.87
C ALA A 823 -12.06 -5.60 -27.73
N TRP A 824 -11.16 -4.83 -27.11
CA TRP A 824 -10.26 -3.93 -27.84
C TRP A 824 -8.80 -4.05 -27.38
N PRO A 825 -7.84 -4.16 -28.31
CA PRO A 825 -6.42 -4.10 -27.99
C PRO A 825 -5.99 -2.65 -27.67
N CYS A 826 -5.51 -2.39 -26.46
CA CYS A 826 -4.86 -1.12 -26.10
C CYS A 826 -3.34 -1.24 -26.24
N ALA A 827 -2.72 -0.26 -26.90
CA ALA A 827 -1.31 -0.32 -27.24
C ALA A 827 -0.41 -0.02 -26.03
N ARG A 828 0.85 -0.50 -26.08
CA ARG A 828 1.88 -0.17 -25.09
C ARG A 828 2.16 1.34 -25.10
N GLY A 829 2.07 1.98 -23.93
CA GLY A 829 2.89 3.17 -23.66
C GLY A 829 4.37 2.77 -23.71
N ARG A 830 5.22 3.56 -24.37
CA ARG A 830 6.68 3.31 -24.43
C ARG A 830 7.34 3.80 -23.13
N GLY A 831 7.82 2.87 -22.32
CA GLY A 831 8.72 3.13 -21.18
C GLY A 831 9.49 1.85 -20.81
N PRO A 832 10.78 1.93 -20.45
CA PRO A 832 11.60 0.76 -20.16
C PRO A 832 11.48 0.44 -18.67
N ASP A 833 10.60 -0.47 -18.29
CA ASP A 833 10.79 -1.35 -17.13
C ASP A 833 9.72 -2.45 -17.17
N ALA A 834 10.17 -3.70 -17.09
CA ALA A 834 9.31 -4.85 -16.91
C ALA A 834 8.88 -4.90 -15.44
N GLY A 835 7.83 -4.16 -15.10
CA GLY A 835 7.26 -4.16 -13.77
C GLY A 835 6.66 -2.81 -13.40
N ARG A 836 5.32 -2.81 -13.26
CA ARG A 836 4.46 -1.79 -12.66
C ARG A 836 3.91 -0.66 -13.56
N ASP A 837 2.65 -0.41 -13.26
CA ASP A 837 1.80 0.76 -13.45
C ASP A 837 1.47 1.21 -14.87
N ARG A 838 0.27 0.84 -15.31
CA ARG A 838 -0.35 1.38 -16.52
C ARG A 838 -1.76 1.86 -16.22
N ALA A 839 -1.88 3.17 -16.30
CA ALA A 839 -3.13 3.90 -16.34
C ALA A 839 -4.14 3.27 -17.32
N VAL A 840 -5.34 2.93 -16.87
CA VAL A 840 -6.49 2.73 -17.76
C VAL A 840 -7.69 3.49 -17.19
N ARG A 841 -8.27 4.44 -17.95
CA ARG A 841 -9.50 5.14 -17.57
C ARG A 841 -10.60 4.88 -18.58
N ARG A 842 -11.86 4.82 -18.14
CA ARG A 842 -13.01 4.64 -19.03
C ARG A 842 -14.16 5.58 -18.72
N ALA A 843 -14.76 6.17 -19.75
CA ALA A 843 -15.94 7.03 -19.62
C ALA A 843 -17.09 6.55 -20.51
N ARG A 844 -18.32 6.51 -19.97
CA ARG A 844 -19.57 6.42 -20.76
C ARG A 844 -20.03 7.84 -21.10
N HIS A 845 -20.52 8.04 -22.31
CA HIS A 845 -21.30 9.23 -22.67
C HIS A 845 -22.66 8.76 -23.18
N ASP A 846 -23.72 9.11 -22.47
CA ASP A 846 -25.10 8.92 -22.96
C ASP A 846 -25.55 10.22 -23.64
N GLY A 847 -25.76 10.18 -24.96
CA GLY A 847 -26.16 11.32 -25.77
C GLY A 847 -27.56 11.87 -25.47
N ALA A 848 -28.44 11.06 -24.88
CA ALA A 848 -29.82 11.43 -24.57
C ALA A 848 -29.98 12.04 -23.16
N SER A 849 -29.21 11.56 -22.18
CA SER A 849 -29.29 12.01 -20.78
C SER A 849 -28.15 12.96 -20.36
N GLY A 850 -27.02 12.97 -21.08
CA GLY A 850 -25.81 13.71 -20.73
C GLY A 850 -25.00 13.10 -19.58
N GLU A 851 -25.32 11.86 -19.19
CA GLU A 851 -24.68 11.18 -18.06
C GLU A 851 -23.25 10.73 -18.43
N ARG A 852 -22.29 11.05 -17.55
CA ARG A 852 -20.89 10.61 -17.64
C ARG A 852 -20.52 9.81 -16.39
N ARG A 853 -19.86 8.68 -16.58
CA ARG A 853 -19.37 7.83 -15.48
C ARG A 853 -17.94 7.40 -15.74
N SER A 854 -17.11 7.39 -14.71
CA SER A 854 -15.69 7.05 -14.80
C SER A 854 -15.27 6.16 -13.63
N TRP A 855 -14.45 5.15 -13.92
CA TRP A 855 -13.97 4.20 -12.91
C TRP A 855 -13.06 4.87 -11.89
N ASN A 856 -12.12 5.73 -12.31
CA ASN A 856 -11.09 6.29 -11.42
C ASN A 856 -11.37 7.74 -10.97
N ASP A 857 -11.81 8.60 -11.89
CA ASP A 857 -12.10 10.01 -11.59
C ASP A 857 -13.60 10.28 -11.61
N LEU A 858 -14.22 10.38 -10.43
CA LEU A 858 -15.64 10.69 -10.26
C LEU A 858 -15.97 12.18 -10.41
N SER A 859 -14.97 13.07 -10.44
CA SER A 859 -15.15 14.52 -10.59
C SER A 859 -15.25 14.97 -12.06
N HIS A 860 -14.96 14.06 -12.99
CA HIS A 860 -14.95 14.31 -14.44
C HIS A 860 -13.94 15.40 -14.90
N GLY A 861 -12.92 15.72 -14.09
CA GLY A 861 -11.89 16.76 -14.33
C GLY A 861 -10.77 16.30 -15.26
N GLN A 862 -11.12 15.55 -16.28
CA GLN A 862 -10.42 14.33 -16.65
C GLN A 862 -9.47 14.44 -17.87
N GLU A 863 -9.23 15.66 -18.33
CA GLU A 863 -8.41 15.98 -19.52
C GLU A 863 -6.96 16.37 -19.17
N ASP A 864 -6.58 16.36 -17.88
CA ASP A 864 -5.26 16.74 -17.38
C ASP A 864 -4.27 15.57 -17.23
N GLY A 865 -4.75 14.32 -17.25
CA GLY A 865 -3.91 13.11 -17.18
C GLY A 865 -3.43 12.74 -15.76
N GLU A 866 -3.81 13.49 -14.73
CA GLU A 866 -3.30 13.33 -13.36
C GLU A 866 -4.13 12.36 -12.48
N ARG A 867 -5.19 11.77 -13.04
CA ARG A 867 -6.19 10.97 -12.30
C ARG A 867 -6.53 9.64 -12.97
N LEU A 868 -5.52 8.84 -13.27
CA LEU A 868 -5.68 7.51 -13.88
C LEU A 868 -5.62 6.39 -12.83
N GLY A 869 -6.41 5.32 -13.02
CA GLY A 869 -6.38 4.15 -12.12
C GLY A 869 -5.22 3.23 -12.46
N VAL A 870 -4.73 2.45 -11.49
CA VAL A 870 -3.56 1.58 -11.67
C VAL A 870 -4.01 0.18 -12.05
N VAL A 871 -3.41 -0.36 -13.10
CA VAL A 871 -3.58 -1.76 -13.51
C VAL A 871 -2.36 -2.58 -13.11
N THR A 872 -2.57 -3.60 -12.27
CA THR A 872 -1.53 -4.58 -11.93
C THR A 872 -1.55 -5.71 -12.95
N LEU A 873 -0.40 -6.00 -13.55
CA LEU A 873 -0.25 -7.15 -14.45
C LEU A 873 0.02 -8.41 -13.60
N VAL A 874 -0.90 -9.37 -13.64
CA VAL A 874 -0.84 -10.56 -12.81
C VAL A 874 -0.82 -11.84 -13.66
N GLU A 875 -0.49 -12.94 -13.02
CA GLU A 875 -0.44 -14.29 -13.57
C GLU A 875 -1.72 -14.69 -14.35
N PRO A 876 -1.64 -15.70 -15.24
CA PRO A 876 -2.83 -16.27 -15.86
C PRO A 876 -3.82 -16.80 -14.82
N VAL A 877 -5.11 -16.73 -15.12
CA VAL A 877 -6.14 -17.33 -14.25
C VAL A 877 -5.92 -18.84 -14.19
N GLY A 878 -5.69 -19.36 -12.98
CA GLY A 878 -5.69 -20.81 -12.77
C GLY A 878 -7.06 -21.40 -13.05
N TYR A 879 -7.11 -22.52 -13.75
CA TYR A 879 -8.35 -23.13 -14.20
C TYR A 879 -8.32 -24.65 -14.05
N VAL A 880 -9.40 -25.22 -13.53
CA VAL A 880 -9.65 -26.66 -13.53
C VAL A 880 -11.10 -26.95 -13.91
N ALA A 881 -11.31 -27.97 -14.74
CA ALA A 881 -12.64 -28.53 -14.97
C ALA A 881 -12.89 -29.62 -13.92
N ALA A 882 -13.58 -29.28 -12.83
CA ALA A 882 -13.95 -30.22 -11.79
C ALA A 882 -15.05 -31.14 -12.33
N VAL A 883 -14.76 -32.42 -12.50
CA VAL A 883 -15.68 -33.38 -13.10
C VAL A 883 -16.69 -33.85 -12.06
N GLN A 884 -17.96 -33.99 -12.46
CA GLN A 884 -18.98 -34.56 -11.59
C GLN A 884 -18.67 -36.04 -11.31
N ALA A 885 -18.51 -36.39 -10.04
CA ALA A 885 -18.31 -37.77 -9.64
C ALA A 885 -19.61 -38.57 -9.82
N SER A 886 -19.55 -39.70 -10.55
CA SER A 886 -20.72 -40.59 -10.68
C SER A 886 -21.11 -41.27 -9.37
N THR A 887 -20.14 -41.39 -8.47
CA THR A 887 -20.27 -41.87 -7.09
C THR A 887 -19.39 -40.95 -6.25
N ALA A 888 -19.93 -40.40 -5.15
CA ALA A 888 -19.16 -39.57 -4.23
C ALA A 888 -17.93 -40.34 -3.71
N PRO A 889 -16.74 -39.71 -3.64
CA PRO A 889 -15.57 -40.32 -3.02
C PRO A 889 -15.82 -40.57 -1.53
N VAL A 890 -15.27 -41.65 -1.00
CA VAL A 890 -15.32 -41.97 0.43
C VAL A 890 -14.16 -41.24 1.09
N ILE A 891 -14.46 -40.25 1.92
CA ILE A 891 -13.44 -39.48 2.64
C ILE A 891 -12.92 -40.30 3.82
N ASP A 892 -11.95 -41.18 3.58
CA ASP A 892 -11.36 -42.07 4.60
C ASP A 892 -9.82 -42.13 4.59
N GLY A 893 -9.16 -41.35 3.72
CA GLY A 893 -7.72 -41.28 3.59
C GLY A 893 -7.14 -42.34 2.64
N VAL A 894 -8.00 -43.10 1.95
CA VAL A 894 -7.61 -44.10 0.96
C VAL A 894 -8.10 -43.67 -0.42
N VAL A 895 -7.16 -43.44 -1.34
CA VAL A 895 -7.48 -42.98 -2.70
C VAL A 895 -8.39 -43.96 -3.44
N ASP A 896 -9.61 -43.51 -3.73
CA ASP A 896 -10.63 -44.21 -4.50
C ASP A 896 -10.40 -44.19 -6.03
N GLU A 897 -11.02 -45.13 -6.76
CA GLU A 897 -11.05 -45.12 -8.24
C GLU A 897 -11.78 -43.89 -8.81
N ALA A 898 -12.64 -43.23 -8.04
CA ALA A 898 -13.37 -42.03 -8.48
C ALA A 898 -12.42 -40.89 -8.91
N TRP A 899 -11.21 -40.85 -8.35
CA TRP A 899 -10.19 -39.84 -8.66
C TRP A 899 -9.45 -40.06 -9.97
N ALA A 900 -9.60 -41.23 -10.61
CA ALA A 900 -8.78 -41.64 -11.75
C ALA A 900 -8.91 -40.71 -12.97
N ASP A 901 -10.11 -40.17 -13.21
CA ASP A 901 -10.41 -39.30 -14.35
C ASP A 901 -10.34 -37.80 -14.01
N ALA A 902 -10.02 -37.46 -12.76
CA ALA A 902 -9.89 -36.07 -12.32
C ALA A 902 -8.60 -35.43 -12.87
N PRO A 903 -8.64 -34.18 -13.36
CA PRO A 903 -7.44 -33.44 -13.72
C PRO A 903 -6.47 -33.30 -12.54
N VAL A 904 -5.17 -33.39 -12.81
CA VAL A 904 -4.11 -33.22 -11.81
C VAL A 904 -3.57 -31.79 -11.89
N LEU A 905 -3.58 -31.11 -10.75
CA LEU A 905 -2.99 -29.80 -10.51
C LEU A 905 -1.75 -29.98 -9.61
N THR A 906 -0.84 -29.02 -9.62
CA THR A 906 0.37 -29.06 -8.77
C THR A 906 0.54 -27.75 -8.02
N THR A 907 1.04 -27.82 -6.78
CA THR A 907 1.42 -26.63 -6.00
C THR A 907 2.85 -26.17 -6.30
N ASP A 908 3.09 -25.83 -7.57
CA ASP A 908 4.45 -25.47 -8.03
C ASP A 908 4.84 -24.02 -7.75
N VAL A 909 3.89 -23.18 -7.30
CA VAL A 909 4.13 -21.76 -7.03
C VAL A 909 4.78 -21.61 -5.66
N GLN A 910 6.05 -21.17 -5.63
CA GLN A 910 6.76 -20.91 -4.38
C GLN A 910 6.34 -19.54 -3.81
N VAL A 911 5.90 -19.54 -2.56
CA VAL A 911 5.51 -18.33 -1.82
C VAL A 911 6.58 -17.94 -0.79
N GLU A 912 7.01 -18.89 0.03
CA GLU A 912 7.92 -18.65 1.16
C GLU A 912 9.00 -19.72 1.21
N GLY A 913 10.23 -19.35 1.57
CA GLY A 913 11.32 -20.28 1.85
C GLY A 913 11.97 -20.93 0.62
N THR A 914 12.76 -21.97 0.88
CA THR A 914 13.36 -22.82 -0.17
C THR A 914 12.38 -23.91 -0.63
N PRO A 915 12.58 -24.53 -1.81
CA PRO A 915 11.72 -25.64 -2.26
C PRO A 915 11.56 -26.73 -1.19
N GLY A 916 10.33 -26.91 -0.73
CA GLY A 916 9.92 -27.89 0.27
C GLY A 916 8.74 -28.73 -0.19
N ALA A 917 7.85 -29.11 0.72
CA ALA A 917 6.70 -29.96 0.42
C ALA A 917 5.84 -29.44 -0.75
N THR A 918 5.40 -30.35 -1.63
CA THR A 918 4.53 -30.06 -2.78
C THR A 918 3.36 -31.02 -2.79
N ALA A 919 2.28 -30.70 -3.50
CA ALA A 919 1.14 -31.59 -3.65
C ALA A 919 0.69 -31.73 -5.10
N GLU A 920 0.33 -32.96 -5.47
CA GLU A 920 -0.59 -33.21 -6.59
C GLU A 920 -2.03 -33.10 -6.08
N ILE A 921 -2.81 -32.18 -6.66
CA ILE A 921 -4.20 -31.94 -6.29
C ILE A 921 -5.13 -32.46 -7.38
N ARG A 922 -6.22 -33.13 -6.99
CA ARG A 922 -7.33 -33.51 -7.87
C ARG A 922 -8.63 -32.94 -7.32
N VAL A 923 -9.49 -32.43 -8.19
CA VAL A 923 -10.76 -31.79 -7.81
C VAL A 923 -11.92 -32.45 -8.55
N LEU A 924 -12.92 -32.88 -7.78
CA LEU A 924 -14.20 -33.39 -8.26
C LEU A 924 -15.33 -32.55 -7.63
N TRP A 925 -16.56 -32.79 -8.10
CA TRP A 925 -17.74 -32.33 -7.37
C TRP A 925 -18.82 -33.40 -7.35
N HIS A 926 -19.61 -33.39 -6.28
CA HIS A 926 -20.81 -34.21 -6.14
C HIS A 926 -21.85 -33.42 -5.34
N ASP A 927 -23.13 -33.61 -5.68
CA ASP A 927 -24.23 -32.83 -5.11
C ASP A 927 -23.89 -31.33 -5.07
N ASP A 928 -23.83 -30.72 -3.88
CA ASP A 928 -23.49 -29.31 -3.67
C ASP A 928 -22.12 -29.11 -3.00
N ALA A 929 -21.18 -30.05 -3.21
CA ALA A 929 -19.86 -30.04 -2.61
C ALA A 929 -18.73 -30.17 -3.64
N VAL A 930 -17.58 -29.59 -3.32
CA VAL A 930 -16.31 -29.85 -4.01
C VAL A 930 -15.50 -30.86 -3.21
N ASP A 931 -14.96 -31.87 -3.88
CA ASP A 931 -14.09 -32.86 -3.29
C ASP A 931 -12.66 -32.63 -3.77
N VAL A 932 -11.72 -32.71 -2.84
CA VAL A 932 -10.30 -32.46 -3.07
C VAL A 932 -9.50 -33.65 -2.57
N LEU A 933 -8.61 -34.14 -3.42
CA LEU A 933 -7.56 -35.09 -3.07
C LEU A 933 -6.21 -34.40 -3.24
N ALA A 934 -5.45 -34.27 -2.16
CA ALA A 934 -4.08 -33.79 -2.18
C ALA A 934 -3.12 -34.94 -1.83
N THR A 935 -2.19 -35.26 -2.73
CA THR A 935 -1.07 -36.16 -2.46
C THR A 935 0.17 -35.33 -2.23
N VAL A 936 0.55 -35.17 -0.96
CA VAL A 936 1.68 -34.34 -0.53
C VAL A 936 2.96 -35.15 -0.57
N ALA A 937 3.97 -34.65 -1.27
CA ALA A 937 5.34 -35.15 -1.28
C ALA A 937 6.15 -34.36 -0.25
N ASP A 938 6.45 -35.01 0.86
CA ASP A 938 7.18 -34.46 2.00
C ASP A 938 7.97 -35.57 2.72
N PRO A 939 9.31 -35.56 2.68
CA PRO A 939 10.12 -36.56 3.36
C PRO A 939 10.16 -36.41 4.89
N VAL A 940 9.71 -35.29 5.46
CA VAL A 940 9.80 -34.96 6.90
C VAL A 940 8.50 -34.34 7.41
N VAL A 941 7.52 -35.18 7.71
CA VAL A 941 6.26 -34.73 8.32
C VAL A 941 6.47 -34.29 9.79
N ASP A 942 6.24 -33.03 10.08
CA ASP A 942 6.40 -32.31 11.35
C ASP A 942 5.17 -31.44 11.70
N GLU A 943 4.51 -31.79 12.81
CA GLU A 943 3.40 -31.02 13.40
C GLU A 943 3.75 -30.45 14.78
N THR A 944 5.05 -30.34 15.11
CA THR A 944 5.50 -29.92 16.45
C THR A 944 5.43 -28.41 16.68
N ALA A 945 5.16 -27.62 15.64
CA ALA A 945 4.97 -26.18 15.77
C ALA A 945 3.75 -25.86 16.65
N THR A 946 3.85 -24.80 17.46
CA THR A 946 2.76 -24.40 18.38
C THR A 946 1.56 -23.83 17.62
N ASN A 947 1.82 -23.13 16.52
CA ASN A 947 0.78 -22.52 15.71
C ASN A 947 0.35 -23.48 14.59
N ALA A 948 -0.96 -23.67 14.40
CA ALA A 948 -1.48 -24.60 13.40
C ALA A 948 -1.09 -24.26 11.95
N TRP A 949 -0.86 -22.98 11.63
CA TRP A 949 -0.43 -22.55 10.28
C TRP A 949 1.06 -22.76 10.01
N GLU A 950 1.84 -23.15 11.03
CA GLU A 950 3.25 -23.48 10.92
C GLU A 950 3.50 -24.99 10.81
N GLN A 951 2.47 -25.82 11.01
CA GLN A 951 2.53 -27.27 10.92
C GLN A 951 2.37 -27.74 9.47
N ASP A 952 2.86 -28.95 9.18
CA ASP A 952 2.60 -29.60 7.90
C ASP A 952 1.11 -29.80 7.67
N SER A 953 0.64 -29.12 6.63
CA SER A 953 -0.78 -29.04 6.35
C SER A 953 -1.06 -28.68 4.90
N VAL A 954 -2.23 -29.10 4.45
CA VAL A 954 -2.87 -28.60 3.23
C VAL A 954 -3.94 -27.60 3.62
N GLU A 955 -3.94 -26.45 2.97
CA GLU A 955 -5.01 -25.46 3.08
C GLU A 955 -5.79 -25.40 1.77
N ILE A 956 -7.11 -25.45 1.88
CA ILE A 956 -8.05 -25.34 0.76
C ILE A 956 -8.83 -24.04 0.94
N PHE A 957 -8.75 -23.17 -0.06
CA PHE A 957 -9.47 -21.90 -0.08
C PHE A 957 -10.67 -22.00 -1.02
N VAL A 958 -11.85 -21.59 -0.56
CA VAL A 958 -13.10 -21.75 -1.32
C VAL A 958 -13.90 -20.45 -1.33
N ASP A 959 -14.18 -19.96 -2.54
CA ASP A 959 -15.14 -18.89 -2.86
C ASP A 959 -16.29 -19.54 -3.63
N PRO A 960 -17.42 -19.89 -2.98
CA PRO A 960 -18.47 -20.70 -3.58
C PRO A 960 -19.10 -20.11 -4.84
N VAL A 961 -19.00 -18.80 -5.06
CA VAL A 961 -19.65 -18.10 -6.18
C VAL A 961 -18.66 -17.44 -7.13
N ASN A 962 -17.36 -17.65 -6.90
CA ASN A 962 -16.28 -17.02 -7.66
C ASN A 962 -16.43 -15.49 -7.75
N ALA A 963 -16.80 -14.87 -6.63
CA ALA A 963 -17.00 -13.43 -6.52
C ALA A 963 -15.70 -12.62 -6.65
N LYS A 964 -14.53 -13.22 -6.37
CA LYS A 964 -13.20 -12.57 -6.43
C LYS A 964 -13.21 -11.19 -5.74
N ALA A 965 -13.84 -11.10 -4.57
CA ALA A 965 -14.18 -9.83 -3.90
C ALA A 965 -12.97 -9.05 -3.34
N GLY A 966 -11.75 -9.56 -3.48
CA GLY A 966 -10.61 -9.01 -2.74
C GLY A 966 -10.62 -9.64 -1.36
N ALA A 967 -11.22 -8.99 -0.35
CA ALA A 967 -11.33 -9.56 1.00
C ALA A 967 -12.43 -10.63 1.10
N TYR A 968 -12.35 -11.50 2.11
CA TYR A 968 -13.34 -12.56 2.34
C TYR A 968 -14.74 -12.00 2.58
N THR A 969 -15.71 -12.53 1.84
CA THR A 969 -17.13 -12.45 2.14
C THR A 969 -17.52 -13.51 3.18
N PRO A 970 -18.72 -13.44 3.79
CA PRO A 970 -19.17 -14.46 4.74
C PRO A 970 -19.23 -15.89 4.20
N GLN A 971 -19.25 -16.10 2.88
CA GLN A 971 -19.30 -17.44 2.28
C GLN A 971 -17.91 -17.99 1.94
N ASP A 972 -16.88 -17.14 1.96
CA ASP A 972 -15.51 -17.53 1.64
C ASP A 972 -14.86 -18.17 2.86
N GLY A 973 -14.06 -19.21 2.62
CA GLY A 973 -13.46 -20.00 3.69
C GLY A 973 -12.08 -20.50 3.37
N GLN A 974 -11.26 -20.56 4.42
CA GLN A 974 -10.00 -21.29 4.45
C GLN A 974 -10.18 -22.54 5.31
N TYR A 975 -9.81 -23.70 4.78
CA TYR A 975 -9.90 -25.00 5.42
C TYR A 975 -8.51 -25.62 5.48
N ARG A 976 -7.89 -25.60 6.66
CA ARG A 976 -6.58 -26.21 6.92
C ARG A 976 -6.77 -27.61 7.49
N ILE A 977 -6.02 -28.56 6.95
CA ILE A 977 -6.01 -29.97 7.35
C ILE A 977 -4.55 -30.39 7.53
N SER A 978 -4.17 -30.76 8.75
CA SER A 978 -2.81 -31.25 9.05
C SER A 978 -2.62 -32.69 8.58
N ALA A 979 -1.38 -33.19 8.55
CA ALA A 979 -1.07 -34.58 8.22
C ALA A 979 -1.77 -35.61 9.14
N SER A 980 -2.05 -35.26 10.40
CA SER A 980 -2.82 -36.04 11.38
C SER A 980 -4.33 -35.78 11.36
N ASN A 981 -4.82 -35.05 10.36
CA ASN A 981 -6.22 -34.66 10.16
C ASN A 981 -6.76 -33.67 11.19
N ALA A 982 -5.89 -32.89 11.86
CA ALA A 982 -6.35 -31.77 12.67
C ALA A 982 -6.88 -30.66 11.75
N GLN A 983 -8.09 -30.18 12.02
CA GLN A 983 -8.77 -29.19 11.19
C GLN A 983 -8.73 -27.80 11.83
N SER A 984 -8.53 -26.77 11.01
CA SER A 984 -8.70 -25.37 11.39
C SER A 984 -9.42 -24.64 10.25
N VAL A 985 -10.48 -23.90 10.58
CA VAL A 985 -11.30 -23.17 9.61
C VAL A 985 -11.23 -21.67 9.92
N SER A 986 -11.01 -20.85 8.91
CA SER A 986 -11.01 -19.38 9.03
C SER A 986 -11.96 -18.75 8.01
N GLY A 987 -12.74 -17.75 8.47
CA GLY A 987 -13.83 -17.11 7.74
C GLY A 987 -15.02 -16.85 8.68
N ASP A 988 -16.22 -16.64 8.13
CA ASP A 988 -17.43 -16.52 8.95
C ASP A 988 -17.92 -17.90 9.43
N LEU A 989 -17.43 -18.30 10.61
CA LEU A 989 -17.70 -19.63 11.16
C LEU A 989 -19.19 -19.95 11.36
N ALA A 990 -20.07 -18.95 11.47
CA ALA A 990 -21.52 -19.18 11.54
C ALA A 990 -22.09 -19.69 10.21
N VAL A 991 -21.41 -19.41 9.10
CA VAL A 991 -21.80 -19.77 7.73
C VAL A 991 -21.00 -20.98 7.23
N ILE A 992 -19.71 -21.04 7.55
CA ILE A 992 -18.79 -22.02 6.94
C ILE A 992 -18.26 -23.10 7.88
N GLY A 993 -18.45 -22.97 9.20
CA GLY A 993 -17.75 -23.77 10.20
C GLY A 993 -18.02 -25.28 10.17
N GLU A 994 -19.17 -25.71 9.61
CA GLU A 994 -19.58 -27.12 9.53
C GLU A 994 -19.48 -27.69 8.10
N ARG A 995 -18.83 -26.99 7.17
CA ARG A 995 -18.81 -27.38 5.74
C ARG A 995 -17.77 -28.45 5.38
N LEU A 996 -16.79 -28.72 6.25
CA LEU A 996 -15.64 -29.58 5.95
C LEU A 996 -15.82 -30.99 6.52
N THR A 997 -15.61 -32.00 5.67
CA THR A 997 -15.28 -33.37 6.07
C THR A 997 -13.91 -33.71 5.52
N SER A 998 -12.99 -34.25 6.32
CA SER A 998 -11.65 -34.64 5.84
C SER A 998 -11.13 -35.91 6.49
N ALA A 999 -10.22 -36.57 5.79
CA ALA A 999 -9.44 -37.70 6.27
C ALA A 999 -8.03 -37.64 5.69
N THR A 1000 -7.05 -38.18 6.42
CA THR A 1000 -5.66 -38.22 5.99
C THR A 1000 -5.03 -39.59 6.20
N ALA A 1001 -3.99 -39.89 5.43
CA ALA A 1001 -3.17 -41.07 5.61
C ALA A 1001 -1.71 -40.78 5.27
N LEU A 1002 -0.78 -41.28 6.10
CA LEU A 1002 0.65 -41.25 5.76
C LEU A 1002 0.93 -42.23 4.60
N VAL A 1003 1.74 -41.79 3.65
CA VAL A 1003 2.20 -42.59 2.50
C VAL A 1003 3.73 -42.56 2.40
N ASP A 1004 4.30 -43.37 1.52
CA ASP A 1004 5.75 -43.37 1.31
C ASP A 1004 6.19 -42.01 0.74
N GLY A 1005 7.03 -41.29 1.49
CA GLY A 1005 7.52 -39.96 1.10
C GLY A 1005 6.53 -38.80 1.27
N GLY A 1006 5.49 -38.94 2.12
CA GLY A 1006 4.60 -37.84 2.50
C GLY A 1006 3.25 -38.29 3.07
N TYR A 1007 2.17 -37.61 2.70
CA TYR A 1007 0.82 -37.91 3.19
C TYR A 1007 -0.26 -37.55 2.16
N VAL A 1008 -1.44 -38.13 2.33
CA VAL A 1008 -2.63 -37.85 1.51
C VAL A 1008 -3.67 -37.13 2.37
N VAL A 1009 -4.34 -36.15 1.78
CA VAL A 1009 -5.52 -35.48 2.33
C VAL A 1009 -6.68 -35.68 1.38
N GLU A 1010 -7.78 -36.24 1.87
CA GLU A 1010 -9.09 -36.22 1.22
C GLU A 1010 -9.98 -35.24 1.96
N ALA A 1011 -10.66 -34.36 1.23
CA ALA A 1011 -11.59 -33.40 1.78
C ALA A 1011 -12.83 -33.29 0.92
N SER A 1012 -13.98 -33.12 1.57
CA SER A 1012 -15.24 -32.74 0.94
C SER A 1012 -15.74 -31.47 1.61
N ILE A 1013 -16.01 -30.43 0.81
CA ILE A 1013 -16.39 -29.10 1.29
C ILE A 1013 -17.74 -28.71 0.66
N ALA A 1014 -18.77 -28.61 1.50
CA ALA A 1014 -20.08 -28.15 1.06
C ALA A 1014 -20.02 -26.66 0.63
N LEU A 1015 -20.59 -26.31 -0.51
CA LEU A 1015 -20.56 -24.94 -1.04
C LEU A 1015 -21.62 -24.03 -0.38
N GLY A 1016 -22.59 -24.62 0.33
CA GLY A 1016 -23.65 -23.89 1.04
C GLY A 1016 -24.68 -23.23 0.13
N ARG A 1017 -24.75 -23.67 -1.13
CA ARG A 1017 -25.72 -23.29 -2.14
C ARG A 1017 -25.96 -24.47 -3.09
N ASP A 1018 -27.11 -24.49 -3.74
CA ASP A 1018 -27.37 -25.43 -4.84
C ASP A 1018 -26.40 -25.12 -6.00
N VAL A 1019 -25.82 -26.16 -6.61
CA VAL A 1019 -24.92 -26.01 -7.76
C VAL A 1019 -25.38 -26.77 -9.00
N THR A 1020 -24.96 -26.27 -10.17
CA THR A 1020 -25.26 -26.91 -11.45
C THR A 1020 -24.04 -26.95 -12.37
N VAL A 1021 -24.08 -27.83 -13.38
CA VAL A 1021 -23.05 -27.89 -14.42
C VAL A 1021 -22.90 -26.53 -15.09
N GLY A 1022 -21.67 -26.03 -15.14
CA GLY A 1022 -21.29 -24.72 -15.66
C GLY A 1022 -21.05 -23.66 -14.59
N ASP A 1023 -21.41 -23.93 -13.33
CA ASP A 1023 -21.11 -23.04 -12.21
C ASP A 1023 -19.60 -22.91 -12.00
N LEU A 1024 -19.19 -21.72 -11.56
CA LEU A 1024 -17.79 -21.42 -11.23
C LEU A 1024 -17.63 -21.32 -9.71
N VAL A 1025 -16.54 -21.89 -9.22
CA VAL A 1025 -16.11 -21.84 -7.82
C VAL A 1025 -14.68 -21.31 -7.80
N GLY A 1026 -14.41 -20.29 -6.99
CA GLY A 1026 -13.03 -19.84 -6.76
C GLY A 1026 -12.32 -20.81 -5.84
N LEU A 1027 -11.13 -21.29 -6.24
CA LEU A 1027 -10.32 -22.23 -5.46
C LEU A 1027 -8.85 -21.85 -5.48
N ASP A 1028 -8.17 -22.05 -4.36
CA ASP A 1028 -6.72 -22.13 -4.31
C ASP A 1028 -6.29 -23.20 -3.29
N PHE A 1029 -5.06 -23.70 -3.44
CA PHE A 1029 -4.51 -24.75 -2.60
C PHE A 1029 -3.13 -24.35 -2.12
N GLN A 1030 -2.86 -24.56 -0.83
CA GLN A 1030 -1.56 -24.28 -0.23
C GLN A 1030 -1.05 -25.50 0.54
N VAL A 1031 0.27 -25.72 0.50
CA VAL A 1031 0.99 -26.69 1.31
C VAL A 1031 1.96 -25.92 2.19
N ASN A 1032 1.85 -26.13 3.50
CA ASN A 1032 2.84 -25.68 4.48
C ASN A 1032 3.81 -26.82 4.78
N ASP A 1033 5.09 -26.48 4.87
CA ASP A 1033 6.19 -27.41 5.12
C ASP A 1033 6.98 -26.96 6.36
N ALA A 1034 7.14 -27.84 7.33
CA ALA A 1034 7.68 -27.58 8.64
C ALA A 1034 8.89 -28.48 8.94
N THR A 1035 9.83 -27.97 9.71
CA THR A 1035 10.95 -28.77 10.21
C THR A 1035 11.42 -28.24 11.55
N ALA A 1036 11.53 -29.13 12.54
CA ALA A 1036 11.87 -28.83 13.92
C ALA A 1036 10.96 -27.76 14.56
N GLY A 1037 9.65 -27.82 14.27
CA GLY A 1037 8.64 -26.94 14.87
C GLY A 1037 8.62 -25.52 14.31
N VAL A 1038 9.22 -25.30 13.14
CA VAL A 1038 9.23 -24.02 12.41
C VAL A 1038 8.83 -24.27 10.96
N ARG A 1039 7.95 -23.42 10.40
CA ARG A 1039 7.60 -23.48 8.98
C ARG A 1039 8.78 -23.03 8.12
N GLY A 1040 9.25 -23.91 7.25
CA GLY A 1040 10.38 -23.68 6.36
C GLY A 1040 9.98 -23.29 4.93
N SER A 1041 8.79 -23.68 4.47
CA SER A 1041 8.31 -23.29 3.14
C SER A 1041 6.79 -23.27 2.99
N VAL A 1042 6.32 -22.49 2.01
CA VAL A 1042 4.92 -22.43 1.58
C VAL A 1042 4.84 -22.52 0.06
N ARG A 1043 3.96 -23.38 -0.43
CA ARG A 1043 3.71 -23.57 -1.87
C ARG A 1043 2.23 -23.56 -2.21
N THR A 1044 1.86 -22.92 -3.30
CA THR A 1044 0.46 -22.75 -3.72
C THR A 1044 0.20 -23.27 -5.13
N TRP A 1045 -1.07 -23.44 -5.49
CA TRP A 1045 -1.48 -23.77 -6.85
C TRP A 1045 -1.41 -22.53 -7.76
N THR A 1046 -1.99 -21.41 -7.34
CA THR A 1046 -2.15 -20.23 -8.22
C THR A 1046 -1.64 -18.92 -7.64
N ASP A 1047 -1.88 -18.62 -6.37
CA ASP A 1047 -1.55 -17.31 -5.79
C ASP A 1047 -0.06 -17.23 -5.39
N PRO A 1048 0.77 -16.42 -6.06
CA PRO A 1048 2.18 -16.26 -5.70
C PRO A 1048 2.42 -15.31 -4.52
N THR A 1049 1.37 -14.66 -4.01
CA THR A 1049 1.51 -13.61 -3.00
C THR A 1049 1.53 -14.14 -1.57
N GLY A 1050 1.09 -15.39 -1.37
CA GLY A 1050 0.91 -15.97 -0.03
C GLY A 1050 -0.25 -15.36 0.74
N ARG A 1051 -1.16 -14.65 0.06
CA ARG A 1051 -2.27 -13.93 0.68
C ARG A 1051 -3.61 -14.61 0.47
N SER A 1052 -3.63 -15.86 0.01
CA SER A 1052 -4.88 -16.60 -0.16
C SER A 1052 -5.74 -16.57 1.10
N TYR A 1053 -5.16 -16.64 2.30
CA TYR A 1053 -5.89 -16.56 3.56
C TYR A 1053 -6.58 -15.20 3.87
N GLN A 1054 -6.28 -14.15 3.11
CA GLN A 1054 -6.85 -12.81 3.26
C GLN A 1054 -7.57 -12.32 2.01
N SER A 1055 -7.18 -12.81 0.84
CA SER A 1055 -7.70 -12.33 -0.41
C SER A 1055 -8.03 -13.40 -1.44
N THR A 1056 -9.25 -13.31 -1.99
CA THR A 1056 -9.76 -14.16 -3.05
C THR A 1056 -9.32 -13.72 -4.45
N ALA A 1057 -8.67 -12.55 -4.59
CA ALA A 1057 -8.47 -11.86 -5.87
C ALA A 1057 -7.66 -12.68 -6.87
N ARG A 1058 -6.70 -13.48 -6.38
CA ARG A 1058 -5.77 -14.27 -7.21
C ARG A 1058 -6.01 -15.77 -7.20
N TRP A 1059 -7.09 -16.23 -6.56
CA TRP A 1059 -7.45 -17.65 -6.57
C TRP A 1059 -7.78 -18.13 -7.99
N GLY A 1060 -7.45 -19.37 -8.28
CA GLY A 1060 -7.92 -20.09 -9.46
C GLY A 1060 -9.44 -20.27 -9.50
N VAL A 1061 -9.91 -20.93 -10.56
CA VAL A 1061 -11.33 -21.17 -10.85
C VAL A 1061 -11.54 -22.64 -11.17
N ALA A 1062 -12.46 -23.27 -10.46
CA ALA A 1062 -13.02 -24.55 -10.84
C ALA A 1062 -14.35 -24.33 -11.58
N GLU A 1063 -14.45 -24.85 -12.81
CA GLU A 1063 -15.73 -25.01 -13.48
C GLU A 1063 -16.30 -26.39 -13.17
N LEU A 1064 -17.52 -26.45 -12.67
CA LEU A 1064 -18.23 -27.70 -12.42
C LEU A 1064 -18.72 -28.28 -13.75
N VAL A 1065 -18.10 -29.34 -14.24
CA VAL A 1065 -18.46 -29.96 -15.52
C VAL A 1065 -19.16 -31.28 -15.33
N ALA A 1066 -20.03 -31.64 -16.29
CA ALA A 1066 -20.63 -32.97 -16.35
C ALA A 1066 -19.54 -34.04 -16.54
N PRO A 1067 -19.82 -35.31 -16.21
CA PRO A 1067 -18.91 -36.42 -16.50
C PRO A 1067 -18.57 -36.44 -17.99
N ALA A 1068 -17.32 -36.72 -18.34
CA ALA A 1068 -16.93 -36.93 -19.73
C ALA A 1068 -17.76 -38.08 -20.31
N VAL A 1069 -18.66 -37.78 -21.25
CA VAL A 1069 -19.32 -38.80 -22.05
C VAL A 1069 -18.30 -39.26 -23.08
N GLU A 1070 -17.75 -40.47 -22.92
CA GLU A 1070 -17.00 -41.15 -23.98
C GLU A 1070 -17.75 -40.98 -25.31
N PRO A 1071 -17.12 -40.44 -26.38
CA PRO A 1071 -17.83 -40.24 -27.63
C PRO A 1071 -18.35 -41.60 -28.11
N GLY A 1072 -19.67 -41.73 -28.14
CA GLY A 1072 -20.32 -42.94 -28.59
C GLY A 1072 -19.91 -43.30 -30.03
N PRO A 1073 -20.26 -44.50 -30.50
CA PRO A 1073 -19.84 -44.99 -31.80
C PRO A 1073 -20.11 -43.98 -32.93
N VAL A 1074 -19.10 -43.67 -33.75
CA VAL A 1074 -19.19 -42.70 -34.85
C VAL A 1074 -19.20 -43.43 -36.19
N LEU A 1075 -20.14 -43.07 -37.06
CA LEU A 1075 -20.19 -43.51 -38.45
C LEU A 1075 -19.91 -42.32 -39.38
N THR A 1076 -18.90 -42.45 -40.24
CA THR A 1076 -18.53 -41.44 -41.24
C THR A 1076 -18.74 -42.00 -42.65
N LEU A 1077 -19.19 -41.16 -43.58
CA LEU A 1077 -19.36 -41.54 -44.98
C LEU A 1077 -18.30 -40.87 -45.85
N GLY A 1078 -17.72 -41.63 -46.78
CA GLY A 1078 -16.72 -41.09 -47.72
C GLY A 1078 -17.28 -40.06 -48.72
N ALA A 1079 -18.60 -39.84 -48.75
CA ALA A 1079 -19.26 -38.77 -49.49
C ALA A 1079 -20.67 -38.48 -48.93
N GLY A 1080 -21.05 -37.21 -48.83
CA GLY A 1080 -22.41 -36.79 -48.43
C GLY A 1080 -23.51 -37.05 -49.49
N SER A 1081 -23.15 -37.58 -50.66
CA SER A 1081 -24.12 -38.00 -51.67
C SER A 1081 -23.61 -39.13 -52.56
N VAL A 1082 -24.50 -40.00 -53.01
CA VAL A 1082 -24.16 -41.18 -53.83
C VAL A 1082 -25.27 -41.46 -54.86
N ALA A 1083 -24.91 -41.81 -56.09
CA ALA A 1083 -25.89 -42.22 -57.09
C ALA A 1083 -26.40 -43.64 -56.78
N ALA A 1084 -27.69 -43.91 -56.98
CA ALA A 1084 -28.24 -45.26 -56.84
C ALA A 1084 -27.45 -46.27 -57.68
N GLY A 1085 -27.21 -47.47 -57.14
CA GLY A 1085 -26.39 -48.50 -57.78
C GLY A 1085 -24.87 -48.31 -57.63
N LYS A 1086 -24.38 -47.23 -57.02
CA LYS A 1086 -22.96 -47.00 -56.75
C LYS A 1086 -22.55 -47.41 -55.33
N LYS A 1087 -21.23 -47.47 -55.13
CA LYS A 1087 -20.59 -47.82 -53.86
C LYS A 1087 -20.44 -46.56 -52.98
N LEU A 1088 -20.62 -46.71 -51.69
CA LEU A 1088 -20.45 -45.72 -50.64
C LEU A 1088 -19.46 -46.28 -49.61
N ALA A 1089 -18.40 -45.53 -49.32
CA ALA A 1089 -17.47 -45.87 -48.25
C ALA A 1089 -18.08 -45.47 -46.90
N VAL A 1090 -17.94 -46.34 -45.90
CA VAL A 1090 -18.44 -46.17 -44.54
C VAL A 1090 -17.30 -46.53 -43.60
N ASP A 1091 -16.92 -45.59 -42.75
CA ASP A 1091 -15.90 -45.78 -41.72
C ASP A 1091 -16.55 -45.69 -40.35
N LEU A 1092 -16.20 -46.63 -39.47
CA LEU A 1092 -16.71 -46.79 -38.11
C LEU A 1092 -15.56 -46.60 -37.12
N ALA A 1093 -15.81 -45.87 -36.04
CA ALA A 1093 -14.89 -45.69 -34.92
C ALA A 1093 -15.65 -45.71 -33.58
N GLY A 1094 -15.01 -46.13 -32.49
CA GLY A 1094 -15.63 -46.12 -31.16
C GLY A 1094 -16.71 -47.18 -30.95
N PHE A 1095 -16.72 -48.27 -31.72
CA PHE A 1095 -17.63 -49.40 -31.51
C PHE A 1095 -16.97 -50.47 -30.62
N GLU A 1096 -17.78 -51.30 -29.95
CA GLU A 1096 -17.30 -52.49 -29.24
C GLU A 1096 -16.35 -53.35 -30.11
N PRO A 1097 -15.18 -53.80 -29.60
CA PRO A 1097 -14.24 -54.63 -30.33
C PRO A 1097 -14.88 -55.91 -30.87
N LYS A 1098 -14.61 -56.24 -32.14
CA LYS A 1098 -15.16 -57.43 -32.83
C LYS A 1098 -16.69 -57.49 -32.93
N ALA A 1099 -17.39 -56.38 -32.64
CA ALA A 1099 -18.84 -56.28 -32.78
C ALA A 1099 -19.27 -56.40 -34.25
N LYS A 1100 -20.41 -57.06 -34.48
CA LYS A 1100 -21.04 -57.11 -35.80
C LYS A 1100 -21.96 -55.92 -35.95
N VAL A 1101 -21.58 -54.97 -36.80
CA VAL A 1101 -22.34 -53.76 -37.11
C VAL A 1101 -23.13 -53.96 -38.39
N ARG A 1102 -24.45 -53.79 -38.33
CA ARG A 1102 -25.34 -53.86 -39.50
C ARG A 1102 -25.64 -52.45 -40.01
N LEU A 1103 -25.37 -52.20 -41.29
CA LEU A 1103 -25.56 -50.90 -41.93
C LEU A 1103 -26.87 -50.88 -42.71
N VAL A 1104 -27.70 -49.89 -42.44
CA VAL A 1104 -29.04 -49.74 -43.02
C VAL A 1104 -29.20 -48.33 -43.58
N LEU A 1105 -29.68 -48.22 -44.81
CA LEU A 1105 -30.10 -46.96 -45.39
C LEU A 1105 -31.57 -46.73 -45.04
N ASP A 1106 -31.81 -45.76 -44.18
CA ASP A 1106 -33.13 -45.34 -43.73
C ASP A 1106 -33.47 -43.98 -44.34
N ARG A 1107 -34.73 -43.70 -44.61
CA ARG A 1107 -35.13 -42.48 -45.31
C ARG A 1107 -35.47 -41.37 -44.32
N VAL A 1108 -35.04 -40.15 -44.65
CA VAL A 1108 -35.35 -38.98 -43.81
C VAL A 1108 -36.74 -38.45 -44.16
N GLY A 1109 -37.60 -38.32 -43.14
CA GLY A 1109 -38.96 -37.79 -43.24
C GLY A 1109 -40.05 -38.85 -43.00
N ALA A 1110 -41.25 -38.41 -42.62
CA ALA A 1110 -42.38 -39.30 -42.42
C ALA A 1110 -42.94 -39.81 -43.76
N ALA A 1111 -43.32 -41.09 -43.82
CA ALA A 1111 -44.08 -41.61 -44.93
C ALA A 1111 -45.38 -40.79 -45.07
N PRO A 1112 -45.71 -40.24 -46.25
CA PRO A 1112 -46.92 -39.47 -46.44
C PRO A 1112 -48.12 -40.36 -46.14
N THR A 1113 -49.06 -39.86 -45.33
CA THR A 1113 -50.33 -40.51 -45.04
C THR A 1113 -51.13 -40.63 -46.34
N ALA A 1114 -51.04 -41.78 -47.00
CA ALA A 1114 -51.83 -42.04 -48.19
C ALA A 1114 -53.32 -42.07 -47.80
N PRO A 1115 -54.21 -41.36 -48.53
CA PRO A 1115 -55.64 -41.50 -48.29
C PRO A 1115 -56.04 -42.95 -48.59
N SER A 1116 -56.60 -43.65 -47.60
CA SER A 1116 -57.18 -44.98 -47.74
C SER A 1116 -58.09 -45.03 -48.98
N ARG A 1117 -57.66 -45.76 -50.02
CA ARG A 1117 -58.47 -46.03 -51.22
C ARG A 1117 -58.91 -47.49 -51.16
N SER A 1118 -60.21 -47.73 -51.12
CA SER A 1118 -60.74 -49.09 -51.17
C SER A 1118 -60.65 -49.70 -52.57
N GLY A 1119 -60.24 -50.96 -52.67
CA GLY A 1119 -60.15 -51.74 -53.92
C GLY A 1119 -58.74 -52.20 -54.28
N LEU A 1120 -58.63 -53.08 -55.30
CA LEU A 1120 -57.37 -53.73 -55.72
C LEU A 1120 -56.26 -52.72 -56.07
N PHE A 1121 -56.64 -51.55 -56.60
CA PHE A 1121 -55.70 -50.48 -56.96
C PHE A 1121 -55.16 -49.73 -55.73
N GLY A 1122 -55.96 -49.61 -54.66
CA GLY A 1122 -55.52 -49.04 -53.39
C GLY A 1122 -54.53 -49.94 -52.66
N GLN A 1123 -54.82 -51.24 -52.57
CA GLN A 1123 -53.88 -52.22 -52.00
C GLN A 1123 -52.55 -52.30 -52.77
N LEU A 1124 -52.56 -52.10 -54.09
CA LEU A 1124 -51.33 -52.07 -54.89
C LEU A 1124 -50.50 -50.82 -54.62
N VAL A 1125 -51.15 -49.65 -54.46
CA VAL A 1125 -50.50 -48.38 -54.16
C VAL A 1125 -49.99 -48.34 -52.72
N ASP A 1126 -50.76 -48.86 -51.76
CA ASP A 1126 -50.34 -49.00 -50.36
C ASP A 1126 -49.18 -50.00 -50.25
N GLY A 1127 -49.22 -51.11 -51.00
CA GLY A 1127 -48.12 -52.06 -51.07
C GLY A 1127 -46.86 -51.50 -51.74
N LEU A 1128 -47.00 -50.69 -52.79
CA LEU A 1128 -45.89 -49.98 -53.43
C LEU A 1128 -45.32 -48.88 -52.53
N SER A 1129 -46.17 -48.13 -51.82
CA SER A 1129 -45.75 -47.13 -50.84
C SER A 1129 -45.02 -47.79 -49.66
N ALA A 1130 -45.56 -48.84 -49.07
CA ALA A 1130 -44.92 -49.59 -47.98
C ALA A 1130 -43.60 -50.24 -48.43
N TRP A 1131 -43.52 -50.75 -49.66
CA TRP A 1131 -42.28 -51.26 -50.24
C TRP A 1131 -41.24 -50.15 -50.48
N TYR A 1132 -41.71 -48.97 -50.91
CA TYR A 1132 -40.88 -47.81 -51.20
C TYR A 1132 -40.30 -47.13 -49.95
N TRP A 1133 -40.99 -47.23 -48.82
CA TRP A 1133 -40.58 -46.69 -47.52
C TRP A 1133 -39.92 -47.73 -46.61
N LYS A 1134 -39.55 -48.90 -47.15
CA LYS A 1134 -38.87 -49.94 -46.38
C LYS A 1134 -37.37 -49.64 -46.26
N ASP A 1135 -36.85 -49.76 -45.05
CA ASP A 1135 -35.42 -49.69 -44.76
C ASP A 1135 -34.62 -50.65 -45.64
N VAL A 1136 -33.45 -50.18 -46.10
CA VAL A 1136 -32.62 -50.93 -47.04
C VAL A 1136 -31.35 -51.39 -46.33
N GLU A 1137 -31.23 -52.69 -46.08
CA GLU A 1137 -29.99 -53.24 -45.53
C GLU A 1137 -28.87 -53.16 -46.57
N LEU A 1138 -27.82 -52.41 -46.22
CA LEU A 1138 -26.66 -52.16 -47.07
C LEU A 1138 -25.56 -53.22 -46.89
N GLY A 1139 -25.55 -53.90 -45.74
CA GLY A 1139 -24.64 -54.98 -45.39
C GLY A 1139 -24.29 -54.99 -43.90
N SER A 1140 -23.28 -55.77 -43.53
CA SER A 1140 -22.71 -55.77 -42.18
C SER A 1140 -21.19 -55.84 -42.21
N VAL A 1141 -20.53 -55.19 -41.27
CA VAL A 1141 -19.08 -55.22 -41.06
C VAL A 1141 -18.78 -55.65 -39.62
N ARG A 1142 -17.62 -56.27 -39.38
CA ARG A 1142 -17.12 -56.50 -38.02
C ARG A 1142 -16.02 -55.50 -37.71
N THR A 1143 -16.08 -54.90 -36.54
CA THR A 1143 -15.03 -54.02 -36.03
C THR A 1143 -13.78 -54.82 -35.69
N ASP A 1144 -12.63 -54.17 -35.74
CA ASP A 1144 -11.35 -54.73 -35.34
C ASP A 1144 -11.20 -54.75 -33.81
N ALA A 1145 -9.97 -55.00 -33.33
CA ALA A 1145 -9.68 -55.05 -31.90
C ALA A 1145 -9.77 -53.67 -31.22
N ASP A 1146 -9.67 -52.60 -32.00
CA ASP A 1146 -9.64 -51.21 -31.52
C ASP A 1146 -11.01 -50.54 -31.76
N GLY A 1147 -12.04 -51.31 -32.12
CA GLY A 1147 -13.39 -50.82 -32.31
C GLY A 1147 -13.65 -50.09 -33.63
N ALA A 1148 -12.70 -50.13 -34.57
CA ALA A 1148 -12.80 -49.47 -35.87
C ALA A 1148 -13.19 -50.45 -36.99
N ALA A 1149 -13.79 -49.95 -38.06
CA ALA A 1149 -14.03 -50.74 -39.27
C ALA A 1149 -14.26 -49.87 -40.50
N SER A 1150 -13.68 -50.26 -41.63
CA SER A 1150 -13.99 -49.65 -42.94
C SER A 1150 -14.76 -50.63 -43.81
N ALA A 1151 -15.85 -50.17 -44.40
CA ALA A 1151 -16.69 -50.95 -45.31
C ALA A 1151 -17.00 -50.15 -46.58
N THR A 1152 -17.23 -50.88 -47.67
CA THR A 1152 -17.78 -50.29 -48.89
C THR A 1152 -19.10 -50.96 -49.21
N VAL A 1153 -20.19 -50.22 -48.99
CA VAL A 1153 -21.55 -50.72 -49.21
C VAL A 1153 -22.10 -50.22 -50.54
N LYS A 1154 -23.01 -50.98 -51.16
CA LYS A 1154 -23.62 -50.60 -52.44
C LYS A 1154 -25.05 -50.15 -52.21
N VAL A 1155 -25.35 -48.89 -52.52
CA VAL A 1155 -26.75 -48.42 -52.53
C VAL A 1155 -27.47 -49.12 -53.69
N PRO A 1156 -28.57 -49.86 -53.47
CA PRO A 1156 -29.23 -50.59 -54.55
C PRO A 1156 -29.76 -49.65 -55.65
N ALA A 1157 -29.70 -50.11 -56.90
CA ALA A 1157 -30.09 -49.29 -58.05
C ALA A 1157 -31.60 -48.96 -58.12
N TRP A 1158 -32.42 -49.66 -57.34
CA TRP A 1158 -33.87 -49.44 -57.24
C TRP A 1158 -34.25 -48.39 -56.20
N VAL A 1159 -33.30 -47.92 -55.36
CA VAL A 1159 -33.54 -46.83 -54.41
C VAL A 1159 -33.75 -45.54 -55.19
N LEU A 1160 -34.90 -44.89 -55.00
CA LEU A 1160 -35.17 -43.61 -55.67
C LEU A 1160 -34.40 -42.46 -55.00
N PRO A 1161 -34.14 -41.36 -55.73
CA PRO A 1161 -33.45 -40.20 -55.20
C PRO A 1161 -34.18 -39.58 -54.00
N GLY A 1162 -33.42 -39.07 -53.04
CA GLY A 1162 -33.93 -38.46 -51.81
C GLY A 1162 -32.87 -38.33 -50.73
N ASP A 1163 -33.29 -37.83 -49.58
CA ASP A 1163 -32.46 -37.72 -48.38
C ASP A 1163 -32.66 -38.94 -47.47
N PHE A 1164 -31.54 -39.51 -47.03
CA PHE A 1164 -31.46 -40.74 -46.24
C PHE A 1164 -30.45 -40.57 -45.11
N GLU A 1165 -30.47 -41.48 -44.15
CA GLU A 1165 -29.45 -41.71 -43.16
C GLU A 1165 -28.91 -43.13 -43.31
N VAL A 1166 -27.59 -43.29 -43.26
CA VAL A 1166 -26.98 -44.60 -43.02
C VAL A 1166 -26.91 -44.80 -41.51
N LYS A 1167 -27.64 -45.77 -40.99
CA LYS A 1167 -27.70 -46.15 -39.59
C LYS A 1167 -26.89 -47.41 -39.32
N ALA A 1168 -26.08 -47.39 -38.26
CA ALA A 1168 -25.36 -48.54 -37.74
C ALA A 1168 -26.16 -49.20 -36.61
N TYR A 1169 -26.43 -50.49 -36.76
CA TYR A 1169 -27.11 -51.30 -35.75
C TYR A 1169 -26.16 -52.27 -35.08
N VAL A 1170 -26.17 -52.30 -33.75
CA VAL A 1170 -25.52 -53.31 -32.91
C VAL A 1170 -26.59 -53.92 -32.02
N ALA A 1171 -26.65 -55.26 -31.95
CA ALA A 1171 -27.66 -56.01 -31.19
C ALA A 1171 -29.14 -55.65 -31.45
N GLY A 1172 -29.45 -54.89 -32.52
CA GLY A 1172 -30.81 -54.49 -32.87
C GLY A 1172 -31.12 -53.01 -32.62
N GLU A 1173 -30.22 -52.27 -31.98
CA GLU A 1173 -30.37 -50.85 -31.67
C GLU A 1173 -29.50 -49.98 -32.57
N VAL A 1174 -29.96 -48.76 -32.89
CA VAL A 1174 -29.18 -47.78 -33.66
C VAL A 1174 -28.20 -47.11 -32.71
N VAL A 1175 -26.91 -47.24 -32.99
CA VAL A 1175 -25.83 -46.70 -32.14
C VAL A 1175 -25.04 -45.57 -32.80
N ALA A 1176 -25.16 -45.42 -34.13
CA ALA A 1176 -24.58 -44.30 -34.89
C ALA A 1176 -25.37 -44.07 -36.18
N SER A 1177 -25.38 -42.85 -36.72
CA SER A 1177 -25.93 -42.56 -38.04
C SER A 1177 -25.20 -41.43 -38.76
N ALA A 1178 -25.31 -41.39 -40.09
CA ALA A 1178 -24.82 -40.26 -40.89
C ALA A 1178 -25.76 -39.97 -42.09
N PRO A 1179 -26.03 -38.70 -42.40
CA PRO A 1179 -26.91 -38.34 -43.52
C PRO A 1179 -26.23 -38.57 -44.87
N VAL A 1180 -27.03 -38.99 -45.86
CA VAL A 1180 -26.59 -39.17 -47.26
C VAL A 1180 -27.72 -38.84 -48.23
N ARG A 1181 -27.38 -38.08 -49.29
CA ARG A 1181 -28.32 -37.83 -50.39
C ARG A 1181 -28.13 -38.85 -51.52
N VAL A 1182 -29.18 -39.62 -51.83
CA VAL A 1182 -29.19 -40.54 -52.98
C VAL A 1182 -29.60 -39.78 -54.24
N ARG A 1183 -28.79 -39.87 -55.30
CA ARG A 1183 -29.00 -39.20 -56.60
C ARG A 1183 -29.41 -40.19 -57.70
N PRO A 1184 -30.11 -39.75 -58.76
CA PRO A 1184 -30.52 -40.64 -59.86
C PRO A 1184 -29.31 -41.24 -60.61
N VAL A 1185 -29.50 -42.43 -61.21
CA VAL A 1185 -28.47 -43.19 -61.95
C VAL A 1185 -28.03 -42.47 -63.23
N PHE A 1186 -28.90 -41.62 -63.79
CA PHE A 1186 -28.64 -40.79 -64.97
C PHE A 1186 -29.05 -39.35 -64.62
N SER A 1187 -28.12 -38.41 -64.75
CA SER A 1187 -28.39 -36.97 -64.67
C SER A 1187 -29.06 -36.47 -65.94
#